data_AF-A0A2K3PU87-F1
#
_entry.id   AF-A0A2K3PU87-F1
#
_cell.length_a   1.000
_cell.length_b   1.000
_cell.length_c   1.000
_cell.angle_alpha   90.00
_cell.angle_beta   90.00
_cell.angle_gamma   90.00
#
_symmetry.space_group_name_H-M   'P 1'
#
loop_
_entity.id
_entity.type
_entity.pdbx_description
1 polymer ?
#
loop_
_entity_poly.entity_id
_entity_poly.type
_entity_poly.pdbx_seq_one_letter_code
_entity_poly.pdbx_strand_id
1 'polypeptide(L)'
;MLPFFKHGVFARTISLHNDEKRFKSWRFNARGYYDLTPPSEVPEPEAEAPELELAISEPINGDAKPLIAVIGVGYVGEHLVNAFSKRFGVLGYDVSETRKRHLERVFAGNDGVKFTTLTRDIAAATHFLISVPTLLLPDKTIDSSFLHTALGAVGNHARRGSVVVIESSVAVGMTREFLGPLAKEKGLFAGMSPERVDPGRVEPPAHVIPKIISGLDDIVPGSLDAIRTLYSQAFDTVVPVSSPEVAEMTKLYENCQRMVCIAYANEMADACRAHAIDPFEVCGAAATKPFGYMPFRPGLGVGGHCIPVNPHYLLANNEFPLLRAATERMRQRPADIAQRAVEKLDAASQDCPCQRVLVVGVGFKPGQAHVTNSPGLELAKSLLLTGRVDVTWIDPLVAQEAVPQIPRLDVSEWTVPSLGARFEMIIVALRQQGLDLAVLEKLQGVQVEMWCPHTYRKGIWLLIRHQVMEMTRGHHTILYDFKHRDCQPRSSMSRTYGAPPARHMWENIDPEALPPFLQPPSVNQPAPEPPAVEDLKIPSFGGHGTLEALQVSQILEDRGVPCCFCGVSALIYYGAGRVRDDWEICVPSELMHEAESLFKSETCSQNYISVPSWPCAQPGSLMHVYPRFQGRGLDFHFVLVPSHDVHLRPEPSSLQRSPNGLPYPKLHVLIQSFLDMNDPVSLCDVVDGSDVSEQWGADNLDLEGYNDSEWATRINRAIEDCSGGNSTWVGFVSTQKVARRDLWLSVVTTKAGRLGWTRPEGLFSTCFRLRGSPDPWLERRPCS
;
A
#
# COMPACT_ATOMS: atom_id res chain seq x y z
N MET A 1 3.01 -61.42 1.13
CA MET A 1 3.34 -62.27 -0.03
C MET A 1 2.49 -61.80 -1.21
N LEU A 2 3.14 -61.39 -2.31
CA LEU A 2 2.60 -61.17 -3.68
C LEU A 2 1.70 -62.35 -4.16
N PRO A 3 1.01 -62.37 -5.36
CA PRO A 3 1.05 -61.46 -6.55
C PRO A 3 -0.25 -61.30 -7.44
N PHE A 4 -0.14 -60.44 -8.49
CA PHE A 4 -0.64 -60.47 -9.92
C PHE A 4 -2.14 -60.74 -10.28
N PHE A 5 -2.79 -60.10 -11.28
CA PHE A 5 -2.47 -59.73 -12.69
C PHE A 5 -3.22 -58.42 -13.11
N LYS A 6 -2.66 -57.43 -13.83
CA LYS A 6 -2.19 -57.29 -15.24
C LYS A 6 -3.28 -57.30 -16.34
N HIS A 7 -3.32 -56.20 -17.11
CA HIS A 7 -3.53 -55.94 -18.57
C HIS A 7 -4.24 -54.56 -18.67
N GLY A 8 -3.77 -53.47 -19.30
CA GLY A 8 -2.82 -53.19 -20.38
C GLY A 8 -3.56 -52.33 -21.42
N VAL A 9 -3.09 -51.11 -21.76
CA VAL A 9 -3.22 -50.39 -23.06
C VAL A 9 -2.72 -48.93 -22.94
N PHE A 10 -1.62 -48.66 -23.65
CA PHE A 10 -1.12 -47.40 -24.25
C PHE A 10 -0.94 -46.12 -23.39
N ALA A 11 0.25 -45.98 -22.82
CA ALA A 11 0.87 -44.67 -22.59
C ALA A 11 1.51 -44.17 -23.91
N ARG A 12 0.98 -43.09 -24.49
CA ARG A 12 1.73 -42.28 -25.46
C ARG A 12 2.71 -41.43 -24.66
N THR A 13 3.96 -41.86 -24.63
CA THR A 13 5.10 -41.03 -24.22
C THR A 13 5.21 -39.87 -25.20
N ILE A 14 4.78 -38.67 -24.79
CA ILE A 14 5.24 -37.44 -25.44
C ILE A 14 6.70 -37.28 -25.02
N SER A 15 7.60 -37.71 -25.89
CA SER A 15 9.01 -37.37 -25.82
C SER A 15 9.11 -35.85 -25.95
N LEU A 16 9.20 -35.15 -24.83
CA LEU A 16 9.81 -33.83 -24.79
C LEU A 16 11.27 -34.08 -25.15
N HIS A 17 11.62 -33.83 -26.41
CA HIS A 17 13.01 -33.70 -26.79
C HIS A 17 13.60 -32.57 -25.93
N ASN A 18 14.37 -32.96 -24.92
CA ASN A 18 15.35 -32.11 -24.27
C ASN A 18 16.39 -31.74 -25.34
N ASP A 19 16.10 -30.67 -26.09
CA ASP A 19 17.15 -29.92 -26.76
C ASP A 19 17.93 -29.18 -25.67
N GLU A 20 18.92 -29.87 -25.10
CA GLU A 20 20.01 -29.29 -24.32
C GLU A 20 20.90 -28.39 -25.20
N LYS A 21 20.31 -27.39 -25.87
CA LYS A 21 21.07 -26.22 -26.29
C LYS A 21 21.29 -25.38 -25.04
N ARG A 22 22.38 -25.68 -24.34
CA ARG A 22 22.99 -24.84 -23.29
C ARG A 22 22.86 -23.36 -23.67
N PHE A 23 21.89 -22.67 -23.08
CA PHE A 23 21.85 -21.22 -23.03
C PHE A 23 23.10 -20.76 -22.28
N LYS A 24 24.07 -20.19 -22.99
CA LYS A 24 25.16 -19.47 -22.32
C LYS A 24 24.54 -18.20 -21.74
N SER A 25 24.17 -18.23 -20.47
CA SER A 25 23.92 -17.00 -19.69
C SER A 25 25.11 -16.08 -19.91
N TRP A 26 24.88 -14.85 -20.33
CA TRP A 26 25.94 -13.87 -20.46
C TRP A 26 26.54 -13.66 -19.07
N ARG A 27 27.75 -14.20 -18.82
CA ARG A 27 28.50 -13.91 -17.60
C ARG A 27 29.03 -12.50 -17.73
N PHE A 28 28.31 -11.54 -17.18
CA PHE A 28 28.79 -10.17 -17.06
C PHE A 28 30.06 -10.19 -16.21
N ASN A 29 31.19 -9.74 -16.79
CA ASN A 29 32.41 -9.54 -16.03
C ASN A 29 32.12 -8.56 -14.89
N ALA A 30 32.61 -8.89 -13.69
CA ALA A 30 32.58 -8.04 -12.50
C ALA A 30 33.48 -6.80 -12.67
N ARG A 31 33.23 -5.98 -13.69
CA ARG A 31 33.81 -4.65 -13.78
C ARG A 31 33.01 -3.76 -12.83
N GLY A 32 33.65 -3.33 -11.75
CA GLY A 32 33.10 -2.38 -10.79
C GLY A 32 32.81 -1.06 -11.48
N TYR A 33 31.59 -0.90 -11.99
CA TYR A 33 31.14 0.30 -12.69
C TYR A 33 30.24 1.19 -11.83
N TYR A 34 29.99 0.80 -10.58
CA TYR A 34 29.22 1.58 -9.62
C TYR A 34 29.79 1.38 -8.23
N ASP A 35 30.02 2.48 -7.51
CA ASP A 35 30.05 2.42 -6.06
C ASP A 35 28.65 1.99 -5.60
N LEU A 36 28.59 0.87 -4.88
CA LEU A 36 27.39 0.48 -4.18
C LEU A 36 27.12 1.55 -3.13
N THR A 37 26.07 2.36 -3.36
CA THR A 37 25.69 3.50 -2.51
C THR A 37 26.60 4.71 -2.78
N PRO A 38 26.09 5.97 -2.78
CA PRO A 38 26.98 7.14 -2.82
C PRO A 38 28.10 6.97 -1.78
N PRO A 39 29.35 7.35 -2.10
CA PRO A 39 30.42 7.30 -1.12
C PRO A 39 29.96 8.09 0.11
N SER A 40 30.01 7.45 1.26
CA SER A 40 29.90 8.18 2.51
C SER A 40 31.07 9.16 2.56
N GLU A 41 30.79 10.42 2.91
CA GLU A 41 31.83 11.38 3.24
C GLU A 41 32.75 10.71 4.27
N VAL A 42 34.01 10.48 3.89
CA VAL A 42 35.00 9.87 4.78
C VAL A 42 35.19 10.83 5.94
N PRO A 43 35.06 10.37 7.21
CA PRO A 43 35.37 11.22 8.35
C PRO A 43 36.79 11.74 8.21
N GLU A 44 37.01 13.04 8.38
CA GLU A 44 38.37 13.50 8.65
C GLU A 44 38.85 12.81 9.94
N PRO A 45 40.12 12.35 9.99
CA PRO A 45 40.63 11.68 11.18
C PRO A 45 40.62 12.69 12.33
N GLU A 46 39.71 12.47 13.30
CA GLU A 46 39.82 13.13 14.59
C GLU A 46 41.15 12.70 15.24
N ALA A 47 41.91 13.69 15.70
CA ALA A 47 43.12 13.46 16.47
C ALA A 47 42.81 12.52 17.65
N GLU A 48 43.70 11.55 17.90
CA GLU A 48 43.61 10.60 19.01
C GLU A 48 43.11 11.31 20.28
N ALA A 49 41.87 11.02 20.65
CA ALA A 49 41.33 11.45 21.92
C ALA A 49 42.13 10.72 23.01
N PRO A 50 42.68 11.44 24.00
CA PRO A 50 43.43 10.79 25.08
C PRO A 50 42.50 9.80 25.79
N GLU A 51 43.04 8.62 26.16
CA GLU A 51 42.39 7.68 27.07
C GLU A 51 41.98 8.44 28.34
N LEU A 52 40.74 8.89 28.37
CA LEU A 52 40.14 9.55 29.51
C LEU A 52 39.61 8.46 30.42
N GLU A 53 40.27 8.28 31.57
CA GLU A 53 39.72 7.54 32.69
C GLU A 53 38.25 7.92 32.88
N LEU A 54 37.38 6.90 32.85
CA LEU A 54 35.94 7.00 33.05
C LEU A 54 35.64 7.65 34.40
N ALA A 55 35.54 8.97 34.43
CA ALA A 55 35.01 9.70 35.56
C ALA A 55 33.57 9.21 35.81
N ILE A 56 33.28 8.84 37.05
CA ILE A 56 31.95 8.43 37.49
C ILE A 56 31.02 9.63 37.30
N SER A 57 30.28 9.63 36.20
CA SER A 57 29.27 10.67 35.92
C SER A 57 28.09 10.48 36.85
N GLU A 58 27.52 11.59 37.35
CA GLU A 58 26.34 11.54 38.20
C GLU A 58 25.16 10.87 37.45
N PRO A 59 24.41 9.97 38.10
CA PRO A 59 23.24 9.34 37.50
C PRO A 59 22.21 10.38 37.03
N ILE A 60 21.41 10.01 36.03
CA ILE A 60 20.28 10.85 35.63
C ILE A 60 19.29 10.97 36.79
N ASN A 61 18.97 12.21 37.16
CA ASN A 61 17.88 12.51 38.08
C ASN A 61 16.54 12.18 37.40
N GLY A 62 15.71 11.35 38.04
CA GLY A 62 14.38 10.97 37.53
C GLY A 62 13.43 12.14 37.29
N ASP A 63 13.67 13.29 37.95
CA ASP A 63 12.88 14.52 37.77
C ASP A 63 13.40 15.42 36.63
N ALA A 64 14.54 15.09 36.01
CA ALA A 64 15.12 15.92 34.96
C ALA A 64 14.25 15.87 33.70
N LYS A 65 13.98 17.04 33.11
CA LYS A 65 13.25 17.14 31.85
C LYS A 65 14.00 16.37 30.75
N PRO A 66 13.36 15.42 30.04
CA PRO A 66 14.02 14.66 28.98
C PRO A 66 14.55 15.57 27.86
N LEU A 67 15.85 15.40 27.56
CA LEU A 67 16.50 15.85 26.33
C LEU A 67 16.88 14.62 25.50
N ILE A 68 16.41 14.57 24.27
CA ILE A 68 16.57 13.44 23.35
C ILE A 68 17.66 13.75 22.35
N ALA A 69 18.72 12.95 22.32
CA ALA A 69 19.70 12.96 21.24
C ALA A 69 19.31 11.96 20.15
N VAL A 70 19.16 12.43 18.91
CA VAL A 70 18.98 11.56 17.74
C VAL A 70 20.33 11.46 17.03
N ILE A 71 20.92 10.26 17.04
CA ILE A 71 22.25 9.98 16.52
C ILE A 71 22.12 9.46 15.08
N GLY A 72 22.53 10.28 14.11
CA GLY A 72 22.28 10.07 12.69
C GLY A 72 20.93 10.63 12.29
N VAL A 73 20.90 11.82 11.70
CA VAL A 73 19.68 12.53 11.29
C VAL A 73 19.46 12.45 9.79
N GLY A 74 19.74 11.28 9.20
CA GLY A 74 19.32 10.92 7.85
C GLY A 74 17.80 10.83 7.72
N TYR A 75 17.30 10.08 6.74
CA TYR A 75 15.84 9.95 6.51
C TYR A 75 15.08 9.52 7.77
N VAL A 76 15.54 8.46 8.46
CA VAL A 76 14.89 7.95 9.68
C VAL A 76 15.00 8.96 10.82
N GLY A 77 16.20 9.48 11.06
CA GLY A 77 16.43 10.41 12.17
C GLY A 77 15.68 11.74 12.02
N GLU A 78 15.47 12.24 10.81
CA GLU A 78 14.61 13.41 10.57
C GLU A 78 13.17 13.18 11.03
N HIS A 79 12.61 11.99 10.77
CA HIS A 79 11.28 11.62 11.26
C HIS A 79 11.23 11.53 12.79
N LEU A 80 12.27 10.98 13.41
CA LEU A 80 12.38 10.93 14.87
C LEU A 80 12.46 12.34 15.47
N VAL A 81 13.27 13.23 14.90
CA VAL A 81 13.34 14.64 15.33
C VAL A 81 11.97 15.29 15.22
N ASN A 82 11.27 15.12 14.09
CA ASN A 82 9.94 15.68 13.90
C ASN A 82 8.90 15.12 14.89
N ALA A 83 8.92 13.81 15.18
CA ALA A 83 7.99 13.18 16.10
C ALA A 83 8.23 13.65 17.55
N PHE A 84 9.47 13.59 18.01
CA PHE A 84 9.82 13.85 19.41
C PHE A 84 9.87 15.34 19.76
N SER A 85 10.21 16.22 18.81
CA SER A 85 10.28 17.68 19.04
C SER A 85 8.93 18.33 19.38
N LYS A 86 7.81 17.64 19.18
CA LYS A 86 6.47 18.09 19.58
C LYS A 86 6.26 18.06 21.09
N ARG A 87 7.07 17.30 21.84
CA ARG A 87 6.93 17.09 23.29
C ARG A 87 8.22 17.32 24.06
N PHE A 88 9.37 17.14 23.42
CA PHE A 88 10.67 17.14 24.07
C PHE A 88 11.64 18.12 23.41
N GLY A 89 12.68 18.50 24.16
CA GLY A 89 13.87 19.06 23.55
C GLY A 89 14.58 17.97 22.76
N VAL A 90 15.05 18.29 21.56
CA VAL A 90 15.76 17.35 20.68
C VAL A 90 17.09 17.93 20.24
N LEU A 91 18.15 17.14 20.37
CA LEU A 91 19.46 17.40 19.81
C LEU A 91 19.73 16.39 18.68
N GLY A 92 19.71 16.84 17.44
CA GLY A 92 20.11 16.03 16.29
C GLY A 92 21.62 16.04 16.12
N TYR A 93 22.26 14.88 16.09
CA TYR A 93 23.68 14.72 15.81
C TYR A 93 23.88 14.05 14.45
N ASP A 94 24.72 14.64 13.59
CA ASP A 94 25.17 14.02 12.34
C ASP A 94 26.64 14.36 12.10
N VAL A 95 27.37 13.47 11.41
CA VAL A 95 28.74 13.78 10.98
C VAL A 95 28.77 14.75 9.80
N SER A 96 27.70 14.80 8.99
CA SER A 96 27.63 15.66 7.81
C SER A 96 27.17 17.07 8.17
N GLU A 97 28.09 18.03 8.07
CA GLU A 97 27.81 19.46 8.23
C GLU A 97 26.76 19.95 7.22
N THR A 98 26.76 19.39 6.01
CA THR A 98 25.76 19.69 4.98
C THR A 98 24.36 19.25 5.42
N ARG A 99 24.24 18.04 5.98
CA ARG A 99 22.97 17.53 6.52
C ARG A 99 22.49 18.36 7.70
N LYS A 100 23.39 18.71 8.63
CA LYS A 100 23.10 19.59 9.77
C LYS A 100 22.47 20.91 9.31
N ARG A 101 23.16 21.64 8.42
CA ARG A 101 22.70 22.95 7.90
C ARG A 101 21.38 22.87 7.16
N HIS A 102 21.12 21.77 6.46
CA HIS A 102 19.83 21.55 5.81
C HIS A 102 18.71 21.46 6.86
N LEU A 103 18.89 20.63 7.88
CA LEU A 103 17.88 20.42 8.92
C LEU A 103 17.68 21.65 9.81
N GLU A 104 18.73 22.43 10.09
CA GLU A 104 18.59 23.72 10.78
C GLU A 104 17.63 24.67 10.05
N ARG A 105 17.58 24.61 8.71
CA ARG A 105 16.61 25.38 7.92
C ARG A 105 15.22 24.75 7.94
N VAL A 106 15.13 23.42 7.85
CA VAL A 106 13.84 22.70 7.89
C VAL A 106 13.11 22.93 9.21
N PHE A 107 13.84 22.94 10.32
CA PHE A 107 13.30 23.17 11.67
C PHE A 107 13.49 24.62 12.15
N ALA A 108 13.73 25.57 11.24
CA ALA A 108 13.83 26.98 11.59
C ALA A 108 12.52 27.46 12.23
N GLY A 109 12.59 27.91 13.48
CA GLY A 109 11.42 28.33 14.28
C GLY A 109 10.99 27.34 15.35
N ASN A 110 11.63 26.17 15.47
CA ASN A 110 11.45 25.28 16.62
C ASN A 110 12.63 25.42 17.60
N ASP A 111 12.49 26.28 18.61
CA ASP A 111 13.52 26.54 19.63
C ASP A 111 13.87 25.30 20.48
N GLY A 112 13.01 24.27 20.44
CA GLY A 112 13.23 22.99 21.11
C GLY A 112 14.15 22.04 20.34
N VAL A 113 14.53 22.36 19.10
CA VAL A 113 15.38 21.51 18.25
C VAL A 113 16.72 22.19 17.99
N LYS A 114 17.80 21.45 18.24
CA LYS A 114 19.16 21.88 17.92
C LYS A 114 19.87 20.79 17.13
N PHE A 115 20.81 21.19 16.28
CA PHE A 115 21.64 20.24 15.55
C PHE A 115 23.12 20.49 15.83
N THR A 116 23.93 19.45 15.82
CA THR A 116 25.38 19.52 16.05
C THR A 116 26.12 18.44 15.26
N THR A 117 27.40 18.72 14.98
CA THR A 117 28.38 17.77 14.44
C THR A 117 29.39 17.34 15.50
N LEU A 118 29.27 17.84 16.74
CA LEU A 118 30.21 17.61 17.82
C LEU A 118 29.67 16.57 18.80
N THR A 119 30.38 15.46 18.96
CA THR A 119 30.00 14.37 19.87
C THR A 119 29.82 14.85 21.31
N ARG A 120 30.71 15.72 21.81
CA ARG A 120 30.65 16.26 23.18
C ARG A 120 29.31 16.90 23.57
N ASP A 121 28.57 17.44 22.60
CA ASP A 121 27.31 18.13 22.86
C ASP A 121 26.20 17.15 23.28
N ILE A 122 26.31 15.87 22.90
CA ILE A 122 25.33 14.84 23.27
C ILE A 122 25.40 14.44 24.75
N ALA A 123 26.45 14.86 25.48
CA ALA A 123 26.59 14.64 26.92
C ALA A 123 25.48 15.29 27.75
N ALA A 124 24.84 16.34 27.24
CA ALA A 124 23.70 16.97 27.89
C ALA A 124 22.42 16.11 27.82
N ALA A 125 22.36 15.15 26.89
CA ALA A 125 21.17 14.34 26.67
C ALA A 125 20.93 13.32 27.79
N THR A 126 19.69 12.83 27.80
CA THR A 126 19.19 11.83 28.77
C THR A 126 18.65 10.58 28.08
N HIS A 127 18.22 10.74 26.82
CA HIS A 127 17.69 9.69 25.97
C HIS A 127 18.44 9.75 24.64
N PHE A 128 18.78 8.59 24.08
CA PHE A 128 19.56 8.46 22.85
C PHE A 128 18.84 7.53 21.88
N LEU A 129 18.51 8.04 20.70
CA LEU A 129 17.88 7.29 19.61
C LEU A 129 18.91 7.13 18.48
N ILE A 130 19.31 5.91 18.16
CA ILE A 130 20.39 5.64 17.22
C ILE A 130 19.81 5.22 15.86
N SER A 131 19.89 6.10 14.86
CA SER A 131 19.32 5.93 13.52
C SER A 131 20.37 6.13 12.41
N VAL A 132 21.55 5.55 12.61
CA VAL A 132 22.65 5.55 11.63
C VAL A 132 22.48 4.47 10.57
N PRO A 133 23.07 4.62 9.36
CA PRO A 133 22.95 3.60 8.32
C PRO A 133 23.63 2.29 8.74
N THR A 134 23.02 1.19 8.32
CA THR A 134 23.63 -0.14 8.29
C THR A 134 23.66 -0.55 6.82
N LEU A 135 24.85 -0.70 6.26
CA LEU A 135 25.00 -0.90 4.82
C LEU A 135 25.14 -2.37 4.48
N LEU A 136 24.96 -2.69 3.21
CA LEU A 136 25.24 -4.02 2.68
C LEU A 136 26.46 -3.90 1.76
N LEU A 137 27.53 -4.64 2.08
CA LEU A 137 28.75 -4.67 1.30
C LEU A 137 28.54 -5.40 -0.04
N PRO A 138 29.44 -5.24 -1.02
CA PRO A 138 29.36 -5.93 -2.31
C PRO A 138 29.28 -7.46 -2.21
N ASP A 139 29.89 -8.03 -1.17
CA ASP A 139 29.86 -9.46 -0.86
C ASP A 139 28.60 -9.93 -0.12
N LYS A 140 27.63 -9.02 0.07
CA LYS A 140 26.35 -9.22 0.76
C LYS A 140 26.47 -9.39 2.28
N THR A 141 27.60 -9.02 2.87
CA THR A 141 27.73 -8.92 4.33
C THR A 141 27.20 -7.59 4.85
N ILE A 142 26.76 -7.57 6.12
CA ILE A 142 26.22 -6.36 6.77
C ILE A 142 27.40 -5.55 7.32
N ASP A 143 27.45 -4.27 6.95
CA ASP A 143 28.38 -3.31 7.55
C ASP A 143 27.73 -2.62 8.74
N SER A 144 28.24 -2.92 9.94
CA SER A 144 27.81 -2.35 11.22
C SER A 144 28.73 -1.23 11.73
N SER A 145 29.72 -0.78 10.95
CA SER A 145 30.74 0.18 11.39
C SER A 145 30.14 1.47 11.96
N PHE A 146 29.18 2.08 11.26
CA PHE A 146 28.48 3.29 11.73
C PHE A 146 27.74 3.09 13.06
N LEU A 147 27.14 1.90 13.25
CA LEU A 147 26.44 1.56 14.48
C LEU A 147 27.43 1.41 15.64
N HIS A 148 28.59 0.78 15.43
CA HIS A 148 29.65 0.71 16.43
C HIS A 148 30.19 2.11 16.80
N THR A 149 30.42 2.97 15.82
CA THR A 149 30.86 4.36 16.08
C THR A 149 29.81 5.13 16.88
N ALA A 150 28.52 5.02 16.53
CA ALA A 150 27.43 5.65 17.27
C ALA A 150 27.32 5.14 18.71
N LEU A 151 27.41 3.82 18.92
CA LEU A 151 27.41 3.21 20.24
C LEU A 151 28.62 3.61 21.08
N GLY A 152 29.80 3.79 20.46
CA GLY A 152 30.99 4.32 21.12
C GLY A 152 30.79 5.76 21.60
N ALA A 153 30.26 6.64 20.75
CA ALA A 153 29.93 8.01 21.13
C ALA A 153 28.88 8.07 22.25
N VAL A 154 27.81 7.27 22.15
CA VAL A 154 26.80 7.15 23.21
C VAL A 154 27.43 6.60 24.49
N GLY A 155 28.29 5.59 24.40
CA GLY A 155 28.97 5.02 25.57
C GLY A 155 29.84 6.04 26.31
N ASN A 156 30.53 6.92 25.60
CA ASN A 156 31.37 7.96 26.20
C ASN A 156 30.56 9.06 26.92
N HIS A 157 29.29 9.25 26.59
CA HIS A 157 28.49 10.38 27.04
C HIS A 157 27.24 10.00 27.85
N ALA A 158 26.70 8.79 27.66
CA ALA A 158 25.54 8.29 28.37
C ALA A 158 25.88 8.03 29.85
N ARG A 159 24.98 8.48 30.71
CA ARG A 159 25.08 8.37 32.16
C ARG A 159 24.18 7.24 32.66
N ARG A 160 24.43 6.73 33.86
CA ARG A 160 23.57 5.72 34.48
C ARG A 160 22.11 6.21 34.51
N GLY A 161 21.19 5.35 34.09
CA GLY A 161 19.75 5.67 33.96
C GLY A 161 19.36 6.31 32.63
N SER A 162 20.28 6.54 31.68
CA SER A 162 19.92 6.98 30.33
C SER A 162 19.11 5.92 29.60
N VAL A 163 18.20 6.35 28.73
CA VAL A 163 17.49 5.47 27.80
C VAL A 163 18.21 5.45 26.46
N VAL A 164 18.56 4.28 25.95
CA VAL A 164 19.23 4.11 24.65
C VAL A 164 18.44 3.15 23.79
N VAL A 165 18.01 3.59 22.62
CA VAL A 165 17.20 2.79 21.70
C VAL A 165 17.86 2.75 20.33
N ILE A 166 18.11 1.54 19.82
CA ILE A 166 18.49 1.36 18.42
C ILE A 166 17.22 1.49 17.56
N GLU A 167 17.31 2.35 16.55
CA GLU A 167 16.30 2.60 15.52
C GLU A 167 16.76 2.10 14.15
N SER A 168 18.08 2.01 13.95
CA SER A 168 18.72 1.40 12.80
C SER A 168 18.24 -0.03 12.55
N SER A 169 18.08 -0.41 11.28
CA SER A 169 17.77 -1.80 10.93
C SER A 169 18.97 -2.70 11.22
N VAL A 170 18.77 -3.81 11.92
CA VAL A 170 19.85 -4.74 12.26
C VAL A 170 19.41 -6.19 12.03
N ALA A 171 20.37 -7.12 11.98
CA ALA A 171 20.04 -8.55 11.96
C ALA A 171 19.56 -8.99 13.34
N VAL A 172 18.80 -10.10 13.37
CA VAL A 172 18.21 -10.61 14.62
C VAL A 172 19.33 -10.96 15.61
N GLY A 173 19.27 -10.42 16.83
CA GLY A 173 20.24 -10.58 17.90
C GLY A 173 21.27 -9.46 18.01
N MET A 174 21.44 -8.61 16.99
CA MET A 174 22.50 -7.59 16.98
C MET A 174 22.28 -6.48 18.03
N THR A 175 21.04 -6.09 18.34
CA THR A 175 20.79 -5.11 19.42
C THR A 175 21.32 -5.65 20.74
N ARG A 176 21.04 -6.91 21.06
CA ARG A 176 21.53 -7.54 22.30
C ARG A 176 23.05 -7.63 22.30
N GLU A 177 23.64 -8.07 21.19
CA GLU A 177 25.08 -8.21 21.05
C GLU A 177 25.82 -6.88 21.23
N PHE A 178 25.33 -5.81 20.57
CA PHE A 178 26.04 -4.54 20.51
C PHE A 178 25.70 -3.60 21.66
N LEU A 179 24.42 -3.50 22.05
CA LEU A 179 23.97 -2.58 23.10
C LEU A 179 23.93 -3.24 24.48
N GLY A 180 23.73 -4.55 24.58
CA GLY A 180 23.62 -5.28 25.84
C GLY A 180 24.82 -5.13 26.78
N PRO A 181 26.08 -5.32 26.31
CA PRO A 181 27.26 -5.12 27.15
C PRO A 181 27.35 -3.69 27.71
N LEU A 182 27.14 -2.69 26.86
CA LEU A 182 27.18 -1.27 27.24
C LEU A 182 26.08 -0.93 28.24
N ALA A 183 24.87 -1.45 28.03
CA ALA A 183 23.74 -1.26 28.93
C ALA A 183 24.00 -1.82 30.32
N LYS A 184 24.56 -3.04 30.40
CA LYS A 184 24.93 -3.69 31.66
C LYS A 184 26.01 -2.92 32.41
N GLU A 185 27.07 -2.52 31.70
CA GLU A 185 28.22 -1.83 32.29
C GLU A 185 27.82 -0.48 32.89
N LYS A 186 27.03 0.31 32.16
CA LYS A 186 26.66 1.67 32.56
C LYS A 186 25.32 1.78 33.29
N GLY A 187 24.55 0.69 33.38
CA GLY A 187 23.20 0.71 33.94
C GLY A 187 22.26 1.60 33.11
N LEU A 188 22.24 1.38 31.80
CA LEU A 188 21.38 2.10 30.85
C LEU A 188 20.09 1.31 30.61
N PHE A 189 18.96 1.99 30.54
CA PHE A 189 17.73 1.39 30.03
C PHE A 189 17.85 1.27 28.51
N ALA A 190 17.81 0.05 27.98
CA ALA A 190 18.26 -0.21 26.63
C ALA A 190 17.28 -1.06 25.83
N GLY A 191 17.19 -0.85 24.52
CA GLY A 191 16.28 -1.63 23.69
C GLY A 191 16.30 -1.26 22.20
N MET A 192 15.26 -1.68 21.50
CA MET A 192 15.12 -1.55 20.05
C MET A 192 13.72 -1.10 19.68
N SER A 193 13.63 -0.18 18.72
CA SER A 193 12.38 0.21 18.06
C SER A 193 12.62 0.30 16.54
N PRO A 194 12.12 -0.62 15.71
CA PRO A 194 12.35 -0.54 14.28
C PRO A 194 11.55 0.59 13.64
N GLU A 195 12.16 1.28 12.67
CA GLU A 195 11.46 2.25 11.83
C GLU A 195 10.52 1.58 10.81
N ARG A 196 9.31 2.13 10.58
CA ARG A 196 8.24 1.53 9.76
C ARG A 196 7.60 2.47 8.74
N VAL A 197 8.05 3.73 8.64
CA VAL A 197 7.58 4.73 7.68
C VAL A 197 8.04 4.37 6.25
N ASP A 198 7.18 4.65 5.28
CA ASP A 198 7.45 4.49 3.86
C ASP A 198 7.92 5.83 3.24
N PRO A 199 9.13 5.90 2.63
CA PRO A 199 9.65 7.11 2.01
C PRO A 199 8.69 7.80 1.05
N GLY A 200 8.45 9.09 1.26
CA GLY A 200 7.59 9.93 0.42
C GLY A 200 6.08 9.71 0.62
N ARG A 201 5.68 8.85 1.56
CA ARG A 201 4.28 8.70 1.96
C ARG A 201 4.01 9.58 3.17
N VAL A 202 3.00 10.46 3.07
CA VAL A 202 2.59 11.38 4.15
C VAL A 202 1.41 10.87 4.97
N GLU A 203 0.65 9.91 4.44
CA GLU A 203 -0.57 9.37 5.06
C GLU A 203 -0.52 7.84 5.20
N PRO A 204 -0.75 7.26 6.40
CA PRO A 204 -1.01 7.97 7.66
C PRO A 204 0.25 8.71 8.15
N PRO A 205 0.10 9.78 8.95
CA PRO A 205 1.24 10.50 9.52
C PRO A 205 2.08 9.56 10.39
N ALA A 206 3.38 9.82 10.47
CA ALA A 206 4.33 8.91 11.13
C ALA A 206 3.96 8.55 12.59
N HIS A 207 3.44 9.51 13.36
CA HIS A 207 3.05 9.28 14.76
C HIS A 207 1.83 8.36 14.94
N VAL A 208 1.00 8.19 13.90
CA VAL A 208 -0.17 7.30 13.88
C VAL A 208 0.24 5.85 13.58
N ILE A 209 1.38 5.63 12.93
CA ILE A 209 1.88 4.27 12.63
C ILE A 209 2.27 3.61 13.95
N PRO A 210 1.70 2.44 14.31
CA PRO A 210 2.02 1.78 15.58
C PRO A 210 3.51 1.50 15.72
N LYS A 211 4.12 2.04 16.76
CA LYS A 211 5.56 1.93 17.01
C LYS A 211 5.86 0.68 17.82
N ILE A 212 6.60 -0.25 17.23
CA ILE A 212 7.06 -1.46 17.93
C ILE A 212 8.20 -1.05 18.86
N ILE A 213 8.14 -1.45 20.13
CA ILE A 213 9.24 -1.22 21.08
C ILE A 213 9.59 -2.50 21.83
N SER A 214 10.83 -2.59 22.27
CA SER A 214 11.33 -3.67 23.10
C SER A 214 12.39 -3.15 24.06
N GLY A 215 12.54 -3.81 25.20
CA GLY A 215 13.60 -3.55 26.18
C GLY A 215 14.49 -4.77 26.37
N LEU A 216 15.73 -4.53 26.79
CA LEU A 216 16.66 -5.55 27.30
C LEU A 216 16.40 -5.77 28.80
N ASP A 217 15.16 -6.08 29.18
CA ASP A 217 14.75 -6.21 30.59
C ASP A 217 15.45 -7.34 31.32
N ASP A 218 15.92 -8.36 30.60
CA ASP A 218 16.73 -9.44 31.16
C ASP A 218 18.16 -9.01 31.50
N ILE A 219 18.63 -7.88 30.95
CA ILE A 219 19.94 -7.29 31.24
C ILE A 219 19.80 -6.13 32.24
N VAL A 220 18.89 -5.20 31.99
CA VAL A 220 18.59 -4.05 32.86
C VAL A 220 17.07 -3.99 33.06
N PRO A 221 16.54 -4.49 34.19
CA PRO A 221 15.11 -4.48 34.48
C PRO A 221 14.51 -3.08 34.44
N GLY A 222 13.33 -2.94 33.82
CA GLY A 222 12.64 -1.66 33.63
C GLY A 222 12.95 -0.98 32.31
N SER A 223 13.76 -1.59 31.44
CA SER A 223 14.14 -1.03 30.14
C SER A 223 12.93 -0.81 29.23
N LEU A 224 12.04 -1.82 29.09
CA LEU A 224 10.84 -1.68 28.27
C LEU A 224 9.92 -0.58 28.80
N ASP A 225 9.80 -0.45 30.13
CA ASP A 225 8.93 0.57 30.73
C ASP A 225 9.46 1.98 30.52
N ALA A 226 10.78 2.18 30.66
CA ALA A 226 11.43 3.46 30.39
C ALA A 226 11.28 3.85 28.90
N ILE A 227 11.48 2.91 27.98
CA ILE A 227 11.28 3.12 26.54
C ILE A 227 9.81 3.40 26.24
N ARG A 228 8.88 2.63 26.81
CA ARG A 228 7.44 2.86 26.63
C ARG A 228 7.02 4.26 27.08
N THR A 229 7.52 4.72 28.22
CA THR A 229 7.25 6.05 28.77
C THR A 229 7.74 7.18 27.85
N LEU A 230 8.88 6.96 27.18
CA LEU A 230 9.40 7.89 26.17
C LEU A 230 8.52 7.90 24.92
N TYR A 231 8.28 6.74 24.31
CA TYR A 231 7.65 6.64 22.99
C TYR A 231 6.15 6.92 23.00
N SER A 232 5.43 6.60 24.09
CA SER A 232 3.99 6.86 24.20
C SER A 232 3.62 8.35 24.19
N GLN A 233 4.60 9.23 24.42
CA GLN A 233 4.39 10.68 24.33
C GLN A 233 4.52 11.20 22.88
N ALA A 234 5.29 10.51 22.03
CA ALA A 234 5.57 10.91 20.65
C ALA A 234 4.72 10.17 19.61
N PHE A 235 4.21 8.98 19.93
CA PHE A 235 3.43 8.12 19.04
C PHE A 235 2.08 7.75 19.67
N ASP A 236 1.03 7.71 18.85
CA ASP A 236 -0.35 7.49 19.29
C ASP A 236 -0.59 6.06 19.77
N THR A 237 0.15 5.10 19.19
CA THR A 237 0.08 3.69 19.54
C THR A 237 1.47 3.10 19.63
N VAL A 238 1.78 2.50 20.78
CA VAL A 238 3.02 1.79 21.03
C VAL A 238 2.71 0.32 21.29
N VAL A 239 3.42 -0.57 20.61
CA VAL A 239 3.25 -2.02 20.71
C VAL A 239 4.50 -2.63 21.35
N PRO A 240 4.48 -2.88 22.66
CA PRO A 240 5.60 -3.53 23.33
C PRO A 240 5.69 -5.01 22.93
N VAL A 241 6.91 -5.49 22.68
CA VAL A 241 7.22 -6.90 22.44
C VAL A 241 8.21 -7.42 23.47
N SER A 242 8.26 -8.74 23.63
CA SER A 242 8.95 -9.41 24.73
C SER A 242 10.48 -9.32 24.69
N SER A 243 11.09 -9.06 23.53
CA SER A 243 12.54 -8.91 23.41
C SER A 243 12.94 -8.12 22.16
N PRO A 244 14.19 -7.60 22.10
CA PRO A 244 14.71 -6.95 20.90
C PRO A 244 14.68 -7.83 19.66
N GLU A 245 14.92 -9.13 19.80
CA GLU A 245 14.87 -10.08 18.69
C GLU A 245 13.50 -10.12 18.02
N VAL A 246 12.41 -10.01 18.81
CA VAL A 246 11.06 -9.93 18.24
C VAL A 246 10.86 -8.64 17.47
N ALA A 247 11.39 -7.51 17.97
CA ALA A 247 11.30 -6.22 17.29
C ALA A 247 12.11 -6.20 15.98
N GLU A 248 13.35 -6.69 16.01
CA GLU A 248 14.22 -6.85 14.83
C GLU A 248 13.59 -7.76 13.79
N MET A 249 13.13 -8.95 14.21
CA MET A 249 12.49 -9.93 13.35
C MET A 249 11.21 -9.36 12.72
N THR A 250 10.42 -8.57 13.44
CA THR A 250 9.18 -7.96 12.91
C THR A 250 9.47 -7.12 11.67
N LYS A 251 10.49 -6.24 11.73
CA LYS A 251 10.89 -5.41 10.60
C LYS A 251 11.37 -6.22 9.41
N LEU A 252 12.19 -7.24 9.67
CA LEU A 252 12.71 -8.11 8.61
C LEU A 252 11.59 -8.94 8.00
N TYR A 253 10.67 -9.47 8.79
CA TYR A 253 9.52 -10.24 8.36
C TYR A 253 8.62 -9.45 7.39
N GLU A 254 8.24 -8.23 7.76
CA GLU A 254 7.42 -7.34 6.92
C GLU A 254 8.04 -7.13 5.52
N ASN A 255 9.35 -6.83 5.47
CA ASN A 255 10.05 -6.56 4.23
C ASN A 255 10.35 -7.83 3.42
N CYS A 256 10.67 -8.94 4.08
CA CYS A 256 10.95 -10.22 3.42
C CYS A 256 9.68 -10.86 2.84
N GLN A 257 8.54 -10.75 3.54
CA GLN A 257 7.24 -11.13 3.00
C GLN A 257 6.94 -10.33 1.72
N ARG A 258 7.18 -9.02 1.74
CA ARG A 258 7.00 -8.15 0.57
C ARG A 258 7.87 -8.60 -0.61
N MET A 259 9.14 -8.92 -0.38
CA MET A 259 10.04 -9.48 -1.40
C MET A 259 9.47 -10.75 -2.03
N VAL A 260 9.05 -11.73 -1.22
CA VAL A 260 8.51 -13.01 -1.70
C VAL A 260 7.20 -12.81 -2.48
N CYS A 261 6.31 -11.94 -2.00
CA CYS A 261 5.05 -11.67 -2.70
C CYS A 261 5.28 -10.97 -4.06
N ILE A 262 6.23 -10.03 -4.15
CA ILE A 262 6.60 -9.42 -5.44
C ILE A 262 7.22 -10.47 -6.37
N ALA A 263 8.11 -11.33 -5.85
CA ALA A 263 8.70 -12.40 -6.63
C ALA A 263 7.65 -13.34 -7.22
N TYR A 264 6.67 -13.75 -6.40
CA TYR A 264 5.56 -14.58 -6.86
C TYR A 264 4.71 -13.88 -7.93
N ALA A 265 4.34 -12.60 -7.73
CA ALA A 265 3.60 -11.84 -8.74
C ALA A 265 4.36 -11.76 -10.08
N ASN A 266 5.68 -11.61 -10.02
CA ASN A 266 6.56 -11.57 -11.18
C ASN A 266 6.68 -12.93 -11.90
N GLU A 267 6.77 -14.03 -11.15
CA GLU A 267 6.75 -15.38 -11.74
C GLU A 267 5.40 -15.71 -12.37
N MET A 268 4.30 -15.32 -11.73
CA MET A 268 2.97 -15.42 -12.31
C MET A 268 2.86 -14.64 -13.63
N ALA A 269 3.48 -13.45 -13.69
CA ALA A 269 3.52 -12.68 -14.93
C ALA A 269 4.34 -13.35 -16.03
N ASP A 270 5.47 -13.95 -15.69
CA ASP A 270 6.26 -14.73 -16.65
C ASP A 270 5.48 -15.96 -17.16
N ALA A 271 4.73 -16.64 -16.29
CA ALA A 271 3.90 -17.78 -16.65
C ALA A 271 2.75 -17.38 -17.61
N CYS A 272 2.11 -16.22 -17.39
CA CYS A 272 1.05 -15.71 -18.27
C CYS A 272 1.49 -15.54 -19.72
N ARG A 273 2.80 -15.27 -19.96
CA ARG A 273 3.34 -15.06 -21.32
C ARG A 273 3.17 -16.28 -22.24
N ALA A 274 3.40 -17.49 -21.72
CA ALA A 274 3.27 -18.72 -22.52
C ALA A 274 1.82 -18.96 -22.96
N HIS A 275 0.85 -18.33 -22.27
CA HIS A 275 -0.57 -18.43 -22.53
C HIS A 275 -1.17 -17.18 -23.21
N ALA A 276 -0.35 -16.17 -23.51
CA ALA A 276 -0.80 -14.87 -24.03
C ALA A 276 -1.89 -14.21 -23.14
N ILE A 277 -1.76 -14.34 -21.82
CA ILE A 277 -2.66 -13.73 -20.82
C ILE A 277 -2.06 -12.43 -20.30
N ASP A 278 -2.88 -11.40 -20.07
CA ASP A 278 -2.44 -10.16 -19.42
C ASP A 278 -2.25 -10.40 -17.90
N PRO A 279 -1.02 -10.33 -17.37
CA PRO A 279 -0.79 -10.57 -15.95
C PRO A 279 -1.35 -9.46 -15.05
N PHE A 280 -1.54 -8.24 -15.56
CA PHE A 280 -2.19 -7.17 -14.81
C PHE A 280 -3.69 -7.41 -14.68
N GLU A 281 -4.35 -7.92 -15.73
CA GLU A 281 -5.75 -8.35 -15.66
C GLU A 281 -5.94 -9.49 -14.65
N VAL A 282 -5.06 -10.50 -14.66
CA VAL A 282 -5.10 -11.60 -13.68
C VAL A 282 -4.95 -11.07 -12.26
N CYS A 283 -3.97 -10.19 -12.01
CA CYS A 283 -3.79 -9.56 -10.71
C CYS A 283 -5.02 -8.74 -10.29
N GLY A 284 -5.61 -7.98 -11.21
CA GLY A 284 -6.82 -7.19 -10.97
C GLY A 284 -8.04 -8.04 -10.65
N ALA A 285 -8.25 -9.13 -11.40
CA ALA A 285 -9.32 -10.08 -11.15
C ALA A 285 -9.14 -10.84 -9.82
N ALA A 286 -7.93 -11.26 -9.49
CA ALA A 286 -7.65 -11.89 -8.21
C ALA A 286 -7.86 -10.92 -7.02
N ALA A 287 -7.56 -9.63 -7.22
CA ALA A 287 -7.75 -8.58 -6.22
C ALA A 287 -9.22 -8.35 -5.84
N THR A 288 -10.19 -8.79 -6.64
CA THR A 288 -11.62 -8.70 -6.28
C THR A 288 -12.01 -9.68 -5.18
N LYS A 289 -11.15 -10.65 -4.84
CA LYS A 289 -11.40 -11.58 -3.73
C LYS A 289 -11.17 -10.86 -2.40
N PRO A 290 -12.19 -10.77 -1.52
CA PRO A 290 -12.12 -9.95 -0.31
C PRO A 290 -11.25 -10.55 0.82
N PHE A 291 -10.73 -11.77 0.65
CA PHE A 291 -9.90 -12.44 1.66
C PHE A 291 -8.86 -13.38 1.04
N GLY A 292 -7.77 -13.59 1.76
CA GLY A 292 -6.74 -14.59 1.41
C GLY A 292 -5.94 -14.28 0.14
N TYR A 293 -6.15 -13.11 -0.48
CA TYR A 293 -5.32 -12.59 -1.55
C TYR A 293 -4.87 -11.18 -1.20
N MET A 294 -3.56 -10.99 -1.12
CA MET A 294 -2.94 -9.68 -0.93
C MET A 294 -2.41 -9.24 -2.30
N PRO A 295 -2.95 -8.18 -2.91
CA PRO A 295 -2.60 -7.83 -4.28
C PRO A 295 -1.16 -7.29 -4.37
N PHE A 296 -0.33 -7.96 -5.16
CA PHE A 296 0.98 -7.50 -5.59
C PHE A 296 1.01 -7.43 -7.11
N ARG A 297 1.41 -6.28 -7.64
CA ARG A 297 1.46 -6.07 -9.08
C ARG A 297 2.81 -6.53 -9.64
N PRO A 298 2.82 -7.15 -10.84
CA PRO A 298 4.06 -7.51 -11.49
C PRO A 298 4.84 -6.28 -11.96
N GLY A 299 6.15 -6.43 -12.12
CA GLY A 299 7.08 -5.42 -12.59
C GLY A 299 8.44 -5.99 -13.01
N LEU A 300 9.41 -5.09 -13.26
CA LEU A 300 10.76 -5.46 -13.70
C LEU A 300 11.61 -6.13 -12.61
N GLY A 301 11.31 -5.88 -11.34
CA GLY A 301 12.12 -6.32 -10.22
C GLY A 301 11.74 -5.58 -8.95
N VAL A 302 12.66 -5.55 -7.98
CA VAL A 302 12.45 -4.92 -6.68
C VAL A 302 13.54 -3.87 -6.46
N GLY A 303 13.15 -2.64 -6.11
CA GLY A 303 14.07 -1.54 -5.84
C GLY A 303 13.90 -0.88 -4.48
N GLY A 304 14.68 0.18 -4.25
CA GLY A 304 14.66 0.98 -3.03
C GLY A 304 15.68 0.55 -1.98
N HIS A 305 15.61 1.19 -0.83
CA HIS A 305 16.62 1.07 0.24
C HIS A 305 16.46 -0.18 1.11
N CYS A 306 15.23 -0.65 1.33
CA CYS A 306 14.97 -1.70 2.32
C CYS A 306 14.67 -3.07 1.68
N ILE A 307 13.73 -3.14 0.72
CA ILE A 307 13.22 -4.44 0.25
C ILE A 307 14.29 -5.30 -0.43
N PRO A 308 15.20 -4.75 -1.28
CA PRO A 308 16.29 -5.53 -1.87
C PRO A 308 17.42 -5.91 -0.89
N VAL A 309 17.44 -5.29 0.29
CA VAL A 309 18.56 -5.33 1.25
C VAL A 309 18.24 -6.18 2.49
N ASN A 310 17.10 -5.93 3.14
CA ASN A 310 16.68 -6.63 4.37
C ASN A 310 16.64 -8.16 4.27
N PRO A 311 16.38 -8.81 3.11
CA PRO A 311 16.53 -10.25 3.01
C PRO A 311 17.93 -10.75 3.41
N HIS A 312 19.00 -10.00 3.11
CA HIS A 312 20.37 -10.37 3.51
C HIS A 312 20.57 -10.27 5.02
N TYR A 313 19.86 -9.36 5.69
CA TYR A 313 19.91 -9.24 7.16
C TYR A 313 19.32 -10.48 7.82
N LEU A 314 18.19 -10.97 7.30
CA LEU A 314 17.58 -12.18 7.82
C LEU A 314 18.41 -13.43 7.47
N LEU A 315 19.00 -13.46 6.27
CA LEU A 315 19.85 -14.57 5.81
C LEU A 315 21.25 -14.60 6.44
N ALA A 316 21.68 -13.55 7.15
CA ALA A 316 23.00 -13.49 7.78
C ALA A 316 23.17 -14.54 8.89
N ASN A 317 22.08 -14.90 9.57
CA ASN A 317 22.09 -15.88 10.66
C ASN A 317 20.91 -16.86 10.63
N ASN A 318 20.18 -16.95 9.51
CA ASN A 318 19.11 -17.93 9.33
C ASN A 318 19.12 -18.54 7.93
N GLU A 319 18.61 -19.77 7.81
CA GLU A 319 18.37 -20.42 6.52
C GLU A 319 16.91 -20.24 6.07
N PHE A 320 16.73 -19.44 5.01
CA PHE A 320 15.43 -19.24 4.36
C PHE A 320 15.53 -19.51 2.85
N PRO A 321 15.41 -20.79 2.39
CA PRO A 321 15.64 -21.16 0.99
C PRO A 321 14.69 -20.44 0.02
N LEU A 322 13.40 -20.30 0.39
CA LEU A 322 12.43 -19.58 -0.45
C LEU A 322 12.78 -18.09 -0.59
N LEU A 323 13.14 -17.43 0.52
CA LEU A 323 13.52 -16.02 0.50
C LEU A 323 14.81 -15.80 -0.30
N ARG A 324 15.79 -16.70 -0.15
CA ARG A 324 17.05 -16.67 -0.90
C ARG A 324 16.78 -16.78 -2.40
N ALA A 325 15.96 -17.74 -2.80
CA ALA A 325 15.55 -17.92 -4.20
C ALA A 325 14.81 -16.69 -4.74
N ALA A 326 13.83 -16.17 -4.00
CA ALA A 326 13.09 -14.95 -4.37
C ALA A 326 14.02 -13.75 -4.54
N THR A 327 14.94 -13.54 -3.59
CA THR A 327 15.89 -12.41 -3.59
C THR A 327 16.85 -12.48 -4.78
N GLU A 328 17.40 -13.65 -5.06
CA GLU A 328 18.31 -13.84 -6.20
C GLU A 328 17.55 -13.72 -7.54
N ARG A 329 16.36 -14.31 -7.63
CA ARG A 329 15.52 -14.23 -8.83
C ARG A 329 15.14 -12.79 -9.16
N MET A 330 14.76 -11.99 -8.15
CA MET A 330 14.40 -10.58 -8.33
C MET A 330 15.59 -9.69 -8.68
N ARG A 331 16.78 -10.00 -8.16
CA ARG A 331 18.03 -9.33 -8.55
C ARG A 331 18.41 -9.61 -10.01
N GLN A 332 18.25 -10.86 -10.45
CA GLN A 332 18.61 -11.30 -11.81
C GLN A 332 17.57 -10.87 -12.86
N ARG A 333 16.31 -10.65 -12.46
CA ARG A 333 15.18 -10.40 -13.37
C ARG A 333 15.40 -9.26 -14.39
N PRO A 334 15.94 -8.07 -14.05
CA PRO A 334 16.17 -7.01 -15.03
C PRO A 334 17.15 -7.42 -16.15
N ALA A 335 18.20 -8.16 -15.81
CA ALA A 335 19.17 -8.66 -16.79
C ALA A 335 18.56 -9.70 -17.73
N ASP A 336 17.71 -10.59 -17.23
CA ASP A 336 16.98 -11.55 -18.07
C ASP A 336 16.01 -10.84 -19.03
N ILE A 337 15.38 -9.75 -18.57
CA ILE A 337 14.49 -8.93 -19.42
C ILE A 337 15.28 -8.20 -20.49
N ALA A 338 16.44 -7.61 -20.15
CA ALA A 338 17.34 -6.99 -21.11
C ALA A 338 17.78 -8.00 -22.19
N GLN A 339 18.18 -9.21 -21.78
CA GLN A 339 18.57 -10.26 -22.72
C GLN A 339 17.43 -10.60 -23.69
N ARG A 340 16.20 -10.78 -23.18
CA ARG A 340 15.03 -11.06 -24.04
C ARG A 340 14.71 -9.90 -24.99
N ALA A 341 14.87 -8.67 -24.56
CA ALA A 341 14.65 -7.49 -25.39
C ALA A 341 15.63 -7.48 -26.58
N VAL A 342 16.91 -7.73 -26.32
CA VAL A 342 17.94 -7.84 -27.37
C VAL A 342 17.67 -9.01 -28.31
N GLU A 343 17.28 -10.19 -27.79
CA GLU A 343 16.93 -11.34 -28.63
C GLU A 343 15.75 -11.08 -29.57
N LYS A 344 14.73 -10.33 -29.12
CA LYS A 344 13.59 -9.90 -29.96
C LYS A 344 14.01 -8.92 -31.05
N LEU A 345 14.89 -7.99 -30.70
CA LEU A 345 15.42 -6.97 -31.58
C LEU A 345 16.29 -7.59 -32.69
N ASP A 346 17.18 -8.52 -32.32
CA ASP A 346 18.02 -9.31 -33.24
C ASP A 346 17.15 -10.17 -34.19
N ALA A 347 16.08 -10.79 -33.68
CA ALA A 347 15.17 -11.60 -34.50
C ALA A 347 14.39 -10.77 -35.53
N ALA A 348 14.16 -9.48 -35.25
CA ALA A 348 13.42 -8.58 -36.11
C ALA A 348 14.29 -7.91 -37.19
N SER A 349 15.62 -7.94 -37.07
CA SER A 349 16.53 -7.19 -37.92
C SER A 349 17.84 -7.94 -38.15
N GLN A 350 17.98 -8.59 -39.30
CA GLN A 350 19.23 -9.25 -39.70
C GLN A 350 20.31 -8.27 -40.21
N ASP A 351 19.94 -7.02 -40.54
CA ASP A 351 20.79 -6.11 -41.34
C ASP A 351 21.06 -4.73 -40.71
N CYS A 352 20.58 -4.43 -39.49
CA CYS A 352 20.78 -3.11 -38.86
C CYS A 352 21.87 -3.14 -37.78
N PRO A 353 23.02 -2.46 -37.96
CA PRO A 353 24.03 -2.35 -36.93
C PRO A 353 23.58 -1.34 -35.86
N CYS A 354 23.38 -1.84 -34.63
CA CYS A 354 23.02 -1.10 -33.40
C CYS A 354 21.60 -0.52 -33.37
N GLN A 355 20.64 -1.31 -32.86
CA GLN A 355 19.28 -0.84 -32.59
C GLN A 355 19.25 0.02 -31.32
N ARG A 356 18.40 1.03 -31.31
CA ARG A 356 18.28 2.04 -30.26
C ARG A 356 17.09 1.70 -29.35
N VAL A 357 17.36 1.64 -28.05
CA VAL A 357 16.40 1.29 -27.02
C VAL A 357 16.25 2.44 -26.03
N LEU A 358 15.00 2.84 -25.76
CA LEU A 358 14.67 3.81 -24.72
C LEU A 358 14.13 3.10 -23.47
N VAL A 359 14.74 3.35 -22.32
CA VAL A 359 14.22 2.92 -21.02
C VAL A 359 13.48 4.08 -20.34
N VAL A 360 12.20 3.91 -20.06
CA VAL A 360 11.33 4.94 -19.45
C VAL A 360 11.15 4.64 -17.97
N GLY A 361 11.60 5.55 -17.11
CA GLY A 361 11.57 5.45 -15.66
C GLY A 361 12.78 4.72 -15.09
N VAL A 362 13.80 5.47 -14.66
CA VAL A 362 15.00 4.91 -13.99
C VAL A 362 14.99 5.14 -12.49
N GLY A 363 14.08 5.97 -11.96
CA GLY A 363 13.78 5.99 -10.52
C GLY A 363 13.23 4.65 -10.03
N PHE A 364 13.34 4.37 -8.73
CA PHE A 364 12.77 3.13 -8.16
C PHE A 364 11.32 3.30 -7.68
N LYS A 365 10.86 4.53 -7.42
CA LYS A 365 9.52 4.84 -6.89
C LYS A 365 8.96 6.11 -7.56
N PRO A 366 7.66 6.13 -7.94
CA PRO A 366 7.01 7.33 -8.46
C PRO A 366 7.11 8.51 -7.48
N GLY A 367 7.29 9.71 -8.00
CA GLY A 367 7.43 10.95 -7.23
C GLY A 367 8.81 11.17 -6.62
N GLN A 368 9.80 10.29 -6.86
CA GLN A 368 11.15 10.41 -6.31
C GLN A 368 12.22 10.31 -7.38
N ALA A 369 13.31 11.06 -7.17
CA ALA A 369 14.49 11.09 -8.05
C ALA A 369 15.55 10.02 -7.71
N HIS A 370 15.30 9.16 -6.72
CA HIS A 370 16.27 8.19 -6.25
C HIS A 370 16.35 6.96 -7.16
N VAL A 371 17.58 6.51 -7.43
CA VAL A 371 17.89 5.36 -8.30
C VAL A 371 18.43 4.15 -7.53
N THR A 372 18.37 4.17 -6.20
CA THR A 372 18.89 3.11 -5.34
C THR A 372 18.24 1.76 -5.64
N ASN A 373 19.07 0.77 -5.99
CA ASN A 373 18.64 -0.57 -6.41
C ASN A 373 17.54 -0.55 -7.50
N SER A 374 17.48 0.49 -8.34
CA SER A 374 16.39 0.64 -9.32
C SER A 374 16.40 -0.47 -10.38
N PRO A 375 15.29 -1.21 -10.57
CA PRO A 375 15.18 -2.22 -11.63
C PRO A 375 15.26 -1.63 -13.03
N GLY A 376 14.72 -0.42 -13.25
CA GLY A 376 14.79 0.27 -14.54
C GLY A 376 16.22 0.68 -14.90
N LEU A 377 16.97 1.14 -13.90
CA LEU A 377 18.39 1.43 -14.08
C LEU A 377 19.20 0.14 -14.33
N GLU A 378 18.93 -0.95 -13.59
CA GLU A 378 19.61 -2.23 -13.81
C GLU A 378 19.31 -2.83 -15.20
N LEU A 379 18.07 -2.66 -15.69
CA LEU A 379 17.70 -3.00 -17.06
C LEU A 379 18.53 -2.20 -18.08
N ALA A 380 18.60 -0.87 -17.93
CA ALA A 380 19.36 -0.01 -18.83
C ALA A 380 20.85 -0.38 -18.87
N LYS A 381 21.44 -0.65 -17.69
CA LYS A 381 22.82 -1.14 -17.57
C LYS A 381 23.01 -2.49 -18.25
N SER A 382 22.10 -3.43 -18.01
CA SER A 382 22.16 -4.76 -18.61
C SER A 382 22.08 -4.71 -20.13
N LEU A 383 21.21 -3.86 -20.68
CA LEU A 383 21.13 -3.59 -22.12
C LEU A 383 22.45 -3.03 -22.67
N LEU A 384 23.01 -2.01 -22.01
CA LEU A 384 24.27 -1.38 -22.43
C LEU A 384 25.43 -2.39 -22.42
N LEU A 385 25.52 -3.21 -21.37
CA LEU A 385 26.58 -4.20 -21.21
C LEU A 385 26.53 -5.33 -22.25
N THR A 386 25.43 -5.50 -22.98
CA THR A 386 25.38 -6.44 -24.11
C THR A 386 26.26 -6.00 -25.28
N GLY A 387 26.49 -4.68 -25.44
CA GLY A 387 27.19 -4.09 -26.57
C GLY A 387 26.47 -4.25 -27.92
N ARG A 388 25.19 -4.62 -27.93
CA ARG A 388 24.39 -4.85 -29.16
C ARG A 388 23.42 -3.74 -29.49
N VAL A 389 23.05 -2.93 -28.49
CA VAL A 389 22.05 -1.87 -28.61
C VAL A 389 22.58 -0.57 -28.03
N ASP A 390 22.12 0.53 -28.60
CA ASP A 390 22.34 1.86 -28.05
C ASP A 390 21.21 2.17 -27.05
N VAL A 391 21.58 2.51 -25.81
CA VAL A 391 20.61 2.72 -24.74
C VAL A 391 20.50 4.21 -24.43
N THR A 392 19.26 4.70 -24.38
CA THR A 392 18.91 6.02 -23.83
C THR A 392 17.91 5.79 -22.70
N TRP A 393 17.85 6.69 -21.72
CA TRP A 393 16.81 6.64 -20.68
C TRP A 393 16.06 7.96 -20.57
N ILE A 394 14.86 7.92 -20.01
CA ILE A 394 14.11 9.12 -19.64
C ILE A 394 13.40 8.95 -18.30
N ASP A 395 13.54 9.94 -17.44
CA ASP A 395 12.81 10.08 -16.19
C ASP A 395 12.78 11.59 -15.85
N PRO A 396 11.60 12.23 -15.68
CA PRO A 396 11.53 13.66 -15.41
C PRO A 396 12.19 14.09 -14.11
N LEU A 397 12.23 13.22 -13.09
CA LEU A 397 12.72 13.57 -11.76
C LEU A 397 14.20 13.24 -11.57
N VAL A 398 14.74 12.30 -12.34
CA VAL A 398 16.15 11.89 -12.23
C VAL A 398 17.01 12.76 -13.14
N ALA A 399 18.03 13.41 -12.57
CA ALA A 399 18.98 14.24 -13.30
C ALA A 399 20.04 13.40 -14.05
N GLN A 400 20.63 13.94 -15.12
CA GLN A 400 21.62 13.23 -15.94
C GLN A 400 22.83 12.78 -15.11
N GLU A 401 23.21 13.57 -14.10
CA GLU A 401 24.34 13.37 -13.21
C GLU A 401 24.19 12.09 -12.36
N ALA A 402 22.95 11.63 -12.14
CA ALA A 402 22.69 10.40 -11.41
C ALA A 402 23.02 9.14 -12.24
N VAL A 403 23.03 9.24 -13.57
CA VAL A 403 23.33 8.14 -14.50
C VAL A 403 24.20 8.67 -15.65
N PRO A 404 25.45 9.09 -15.39
CA PRO A 404 26.26 9.83 -16.37
C PRO A 404 26.72 8.98 -17.56
N GLN A 405 26.73 7.64 -17.43
CA GLN A 405 27.22 6.75 -18.48
C GLN A 405 26.18 6.44 -19.57
N ILE A 406 24.91 6.75 -19.34
CA ILE A 406 23.84 6.50 -20.31
C ILE A 406 23.16 7.84 -20.61
N PRO A 407 23.01 8.23 -21.88
CA PRO A 407 22.38 9.50 -22.22
C PRO A 407 20.91 9.55 -21.78
N ARG A 408 20.52 10.68 -21.20
CA ARG A 408 19.14 11.03 -20.89
C ARG A 408 18.48 11.70 -22.11
N LEU A 409 17.28 11.25 -22.47
CA LEU A 409 16.42 11.96 -23.42
C LEU A 409 15.79 13.17 -22.72
N ASP A 410 15.83 14.33 -23.38
CA ASP A 410 15.17 15.52 -22.86
C ASP A 410 13.64 15.34 -22.86
N VAL A 411 12.97 15.86 -21.82
CA VAL A 411 11.50 15.71 -21.70
C VAL A 411 10.76 16.41 -22.83
N SER A 412 11.32 17.49 -23.41
CA SER A 412 10.76 18.16 -24.59
C SER A 412 10.77 17.28 -25.84
N GLU A 413 11.61 16.24 -25.89
CA GLU A 413 11.66 15.28 -26.97
C GLU A 413 10.63 14.13 -26.83
N TRP A 414 9.84 14.10 -25.75
CA TRP A 414 8.80 13.10 -25.52
C TRP A 414 7.57 13.31 -26.43
N THR A 415 7.75 13.07 -27.73
CA THR A 415 6.75 13.28 -28.77
C THR A 415 6.73 12.12 -29.77
N VAL A 416 5.59 11.88 -30.42
CA VAL A 416 5.45 10.79 -31.41
C VAL A 416 6.52 10.86 -32.52
N PRO A 417 6.78 12.02 -33.16
CA PRO A 417 7.76 12.09 -34.24
C PRO A 417 9.19 11.80 -33.78
N SER A 418 9.58 12.34 -32.61
CA SER A 418 10.92 12.12 -32.05
C SER A 418 11.13 10.65 -31.68
N LEU A 419 10.20 10.08 -30.90
CA LEU A 419 10.30 8.70 -30.43
C LEU A 419 10.30 7.70 -31.60
N GLY A 420 9.41 7.89 -32.58
CA GLY A 420 9.31 7.02 -33.76
C GLY A 420 10.52 7.05 -34.68
N ALA A 421 11.25 8.17 -34.73
CA ALA A 421 12.46 8.30 -35.55
C ALA A 421 13.74 7.80 -34.83
N ARG A 422 13.72 7.80 -33.49
CA ARG A 422 14.93 7.60 -32.67
C ARG A 422 15.07 6.21 -32.06
N PHE A 423 13.98 5.45 -31.93
CA PHE A 423 14.02 4.19 -31.16
C PHE A 423 13.29 3.07 -31.89
N GLU A 424 13.88 1.89 -31.88
CA GLU A 424 13.26 0.66 -32.38
C GLU A 424 12.48 -0.05 -31.26
N MET A 425 12.87 0.17 -29.99
CA MET A 425 12.15 -0.35 -28.82
C MET A 425 12.10 0.66 -27.68
N ILE A 426 10.97 0.69 -26.98
CA ILE A 426 10.74 1.47 -25.76
C ILE A 426 10.30 0.51 -24.66
N ILE A 427 11.02 0.50 -23.54
CA ILE A 427 10.69 -0.32 -22.37
C ILE A 427 10.31 0.60 -21.21
N VAL A 428 9.05 0.55 -20.80
CA VAL A 428 8.53 1.33 -19.68
C VAL A 428 8.67 0.54 -18.39
N ALA A 429 9.71 0.90 -17.64
CA ALA A 429 10.08 0.32 -16.36
C ALA A 429 9.23 0.86 -15.22
N LEU A 430 9.05 2.19 -15.19
CA LEU A 430 8.29 2.88 -14.16
C LEU A 430 7.53 4.05 -14.77
N ARG A 431 6.27 4.20 -14.38
CA ARG A 431 5.49 5.39 -14.69
C ARG A 431 5.86 6.52 -13.72
N GLN A 432 6.73 7.40 -14.16
CA GLN A 432 7.03 8.64 -13.46
C GLN A 432 6.02 9.74 -13.80
N GLN A 433 5.76 10.64 -12.85
CA GLN A 433 4.97 11.85 -13.12
C GLN A 433 5.67 12.73 -14.17
N GLY A 434 4.89 13.41 -15.02
CA GLY A 434 5.42 14.36 -16.01
C GLY A 434 5.65 13.79 -17.43
N LEU A 435 5.35 12.50 -17.68
CA LEU A 435 5.32 11.93 -19.03
C LEU A 435 3.91 11.46 -19.39
N ASP A 436 3.38 11.93 -20.52
CA ASP A 436 2.14 11.42 -21.09
C ASP A 436 2.42 10.11 -21.86
N LEU A 437 2.01 8.98 -21.30
CA LEU A 437 2.22 7.67 -21.93
C LEU A 437 1.29 7.43 -23.14
N ALA A 438 0.24 8.23 -23.36
CA ALA A 438 -0.63 8.12 -24.52
C ALA A 438 0.11 8.39 -25.85
N VAL A 439 1.28 9.04 -25.78
CA VAL A 439 2.19 9.20 -26.93
C VAL A 439 2.62 7.83 -27.49
N LEU A 440 2.82 6.83 -26.63
CA LEU A 440 3.30 5.50 -27.03
C LEU A 440 2.30 4.72 -27.89
N GLU A 441 1.00 4.95 -27.69
CA GLU A 441 -0.08 4.30 -28.46
C GLU A 441 -0.12 4.76 -29.92
N LYS A 442 0.45 5.94 -30.20
CA LYS A 442 0.45 6.55 -31.53
C LYS A 442 1.69 6.18 -32.35
N LEU A 443 2.65 5.46 -31.76
CA LEU A 443 3.87 5.04 -32.45
C LEU A 443 3.58 3.92 -33.45
N GLN A 444 4.20 4.03 -34.63
CA GLN A 444 4.16 2.98 -35.65
C GLN A 444 5.57 2.42 -35.84
N GLY A 445 5.70 1.09 -35.92
CA GLY A 445 6.99 0.42 -36.14
C GLY A 445 7.93 0.34 -34.93
N VAL A 446 7.57 0.94 -33.80
CA VAL A 446 8.34 0.87 -32.54
C VAL A 446 7.77 -0.23 -31.64
N GLN A 447 8.62 -1.11 -31.12
CA GLN A 447 8.21 -2.11 -30.14
C GLN A 447 8.08 -1.48 -28.75
N VAL A 448 6.92 -1.59 -28.11
CA VAL A 448 6.69 -1.05 -26.76
C VAL A 448 6.47 -2.18 -25.77
N GLU A 449 7.30 -2.25 -24.73
CA GLU A 449 7.12 -3.15 -23.59
C GLU A 449 6.76 -2.36 -22.33
N MET A 450 5.71 -2.80 -21.64
CA MET A 450 5.18 -2.10 -20.48
C MET A 450 5.24 -3.00 -19.25
N TRP A 451 6.05 -2.59 -18.28
CA TRP A 451 6.28 -3.30 -17.02
C TRP A 451 5.68 -2.60 -15.81
N CYS A 452 4.77 -1.65 -16.05
CA CYS A 452 3.96 -0.98 -15.05
C CYS A 452 2.47 -0.98 -15.46
N PRO A 453 1.53 -0.77 -14.52
CA PRO A 453 0.10 -0.80 -14.82
C PRO A 453 -0.28 0.20 -15.91
N HIS A 454 -1.14 -0.22 -16.84
CA HIS A 454 -1.85 0.68 -17.74
C HIS A 454 -3.05 1.26 -17.01
N THR A 455 -3.11 2.56 -16.84
CA THR A 455 -4.41 3.24 -16.82
C THR A 455 -4.90 3.30 -18.26
N TYR A 456 -6.09 2.77 -18.53
CA TYR A 456 -6.81 2.65 -19.81
C TYR A 456 -6.76 1.29 -20.54
N ARG A 457 -7.98 0.79 -20.81
CA ARG A 457 -8.33 -0.38 -21.62
C ARG A 457 -8.25 -0.05 -23.12
N LYS A 458 -7.90 -1.08 -23.89
CA LYS A 458 -7.96 -1.27 -25.36
C LYS A 458 -6.92 -0.48 -26.17
N GLY A 459 -5.86 -1.16 -26.59
CA GLY A 459 -5.05 -0.60 -27.68
C GLY A 459 -3.77 -1.29 -28.14
N ILE A 460 -3.27 -2.40 -27.58
CA ILE A 460 -2.08 -3.09 -28.13
C ILE A 460 -2.32 -4.62 -28.18
N TRP A 461 -3.20 -5.08 -29.06
CA TRP A 461 -3.33 -6.52 -29.38
C TRP A 461 -3.63 -6.82 -30.86
N LEU A 462 -3.12 -5.98 -31.77
CA LEU A 462 -3.13 -6.25 -33.21
C LEU A 462 -1.79 -6.81 -33.74
N LEU A 463 -0.67 -6.69 -33.01
CA LEU A 463 0.62 -7.22 -33.47
C LEU A 463 0.87 -8.71 -33.12
N ILE A 464 0.29 -9.24 -32.04
CA ILE A 464 0.51 -10.66 -31.67
C ILE A 464 -0.42 -11.61 -32.47
N ARG A 465 -1.53 -11.10 -33.02
CA ARG A 465 -2.42 -11.90 -33.86
C ARG A 465 -1.78 -12.28 -35.20
N HIS A 466 -0.82 -11.50 -35.70
CA HIS A 466 -0.13 -11.82 -36.96
C HIS A 466 0.94 -12.91 -36.77
N GLN A 467 1.65 -12.94 -35.63
CA GLN A 467 2.65 -13.98 -35.35
C GLN A 467 2.02 -15.34 -34.96
N VAL A 468 0.85 -15.35 -34.31
CA VAL A 468 0.16 -16.61 -33.94
C VAL A 468 -0.62 -17.22 -35.10
N MET A 469 -1.10 -16.42 -36.08
CA MET A 469 -1.75 -16.96 -37.28
C MET A 469 -0.78 -17.56 -38.30
N GLU A 470 0.51 -17.21 -38.27
CA GLU A 470 1.52 -17.90 -39.11
C GLU A 470 2.00 -19.22 -38.51
N MET A 471 2.00 -19.37 -37.18
CA MET A 471 2.39 -20.64 -36.52
C MET A 471 1.29 -21.73 -36.53
N THR A 472 0.04 -21.38 -36.83
CA THR A 472 -1.10 -22.32 -36.80
C THR A 472 -1.54 -22.83 -38.18
N ARG A 473 -0.86 -22.44 -39.27
CA ARG A 473 -1.13 -22.97 -40.63
C ARG A 473 -0.65 -24.41 -40.88
N GLY A 474 -0.18 -25.13 -39.85
CA GLY A 474 0.48 -26.42 -40.02
C GLY A 474 -0.18 -27.65 -39.39
N HIS A 475 -1.31 -27.56 -38.68
CA HIS A 475 -1.84 -28.73 -37.96
C HIS A 475 -3.36 -28.91 -38.10
N HIS A 476 -3.73 -30.11 -38.54
CA HIS A 476 -5.05 -30.58 -38.91
C HIS A 476 -6.14 -30.36 -37.85
N THR A 477 -7.29 -29.88 -38.34
CA THR A 477 -8.60 -29.84 -37.68
C THR A 477 -9.02 -31.22 -37.16
N ILE A 478 -9.29 -31.35 -35.86
CA ILE A 478 -10.12 -32.42 -35.30
C ILE A 478 -11.33 -31.75 -34.65
N LEU A 479 -12.47 -31.87 -35.32
CA LEU A 479 -13.80 -31.52 -34.81
C LEU A 479 -14.23 -32.58 -33.79
N TYR A 480 -14.66 -32.16 -32.60
CA TYR A 480 -15.53 -32.98 -31.75
C TYR A 480 -16.84 -32.24 -31.50
N ASP A 481 -17.89 -32.84 -32.08
CA ASP A 481 -19.31 -32.57 -31.93
C ASP A 481 -19.79 -33.14 -30.58
N PHE A 482 -20.38 -32.31 -29.72
CA PHE A 482 -21.09 -32.77 -28.52
C PHE A 482 -22.59 -32.62 -28.71
N LYS A 483 -23.21 -33.74 -29.09
CA LYS A 483 -24.67 -33.94 -29.08
C LYS A 483 -25.24 -33.86 -27.67
N HIS A 484 -26.34 -33.11 -27.57
CA HIS A 484 -27.32 -33.14 -26.50
C HIS A 484 -27.70 -34.56 -26.06
N ARG A 485 -27.74 -34.79 -24.75
CA ARG A 485 -28.65 -35.76 -24.12
C ARG A 485 -29.31 -35.15 -22.89
N ASP A 486 -30.63 -35.15 -22.96
CA ASP A 486 -31.56 -34.91 -21.86
C ASP A 486 -31.30 -35.84 -20.67
N CYS A 487 -31.47 -35.31 -19.46
CA CYS A 487 -31.95 -36.09 -18.31
C CYS A 487 -32.65 -35.16 -17.30
N GLN A 488 -33.93 -35.46 -17.08
CA GLN A 488 -34.88 -34.83 -16.16
C GLN A 488 -34.57 -35.04 -14.67
N PRO A 489 -35.22 -34.29 -13.75
CA PRO A 489 -34.79 -34.13 -12.37
C PRO A 489 -35.23 -35.29 -11.47
N ARG A 490 -34.37 -35.71 -10.54
CA ARG A 490 -34.73 -36.60 -9.43
C ARG A 490 -34.68 -35.88 -8.08
N SER A 491 -35.84 -35.95 -7.45
CA SER A 491 -36.26 -35.63 -6.07
C SER A 491 -35.26 -35.89 -4.94
N SER A 492 -35.24 -34.94 -4.01
CA SER A 492 -35.13 -35.08 -2.54
C SER A 492 -34.30 -36.24 -1.98
N MET A 493 -33.10 -35.91 -1.49
CA MET A 493 -32.49 -36.58 -0.33
C MET A 493 -31.74 -35.55 0.51
N SER A 494 -32.24 -35.34 1.73
CA SER A 494 -31.54 -34.61 2.78
C SER A 494 -30.20 -35.27 3.07
N ARG A 495 -29.10 -34.57 2.81
CA ARG A 495 -27.80 -34.87 3.42
C ARG A 495 -27.34 -33.65 4.20
N THR A 496 -27.44 -33.78 5.52
CA THR A 496 -26.71 -32.97 6.50
C THR A 496 -25.22 -33.04 6.18
N TYR A 497 -24.63 -31.96 5.69
CA TYR A 497 -23.19 -31.79 5.66
C TYR A 497 -22.73 -31.39 7.06
N GLY A 498 -21.99 -32.28 7.71
CA GLY A 498 -21.28 -31.99 8.95
C GLY A 498 -20.26 -30.87 8.76
N ALA A 499 -20.02 -30.10 9.82
CA ALA A 499 -19.06 -29.01 9.88
C ALA A 499 -17.64 -29.46 9.49
N PRO A 500 -16.81 -28.58 8.88
CA PRO A 500 -15.43 -28.91 8.50
C PRO A 500 -14.53 -29.15 9.72
N PRO A 501 -13.42 -29.90 9.60
CA PRO A 501 -12.65 -30.48 10.73
C PRO A 501 -11.83 -29.48 11.55
N ALA A 502 -12.01 -28.16 11.38
CA ALA A 502 -11.19 -27.14 12.04
C ALA A 502 -11.64 -26.81 13.48
N ARG A 503 -12.79 -27.31 13.94
CA ARG A 503 -13.29 -27.04 15.31
C ARG A 503 -12.56 -27.82 16.41
N HIS A 504 -12.03 -29.01 16.11
CA HIS A 504 -11.48 -29.89 17.15
C HIS A 504 -10.06 -29.54 17.63
N MET A 505 -9.35 -28.59 17.00
CA MET A 505 -8.02 -28.17 17.49
C MET A 505 -8.07 -27.26 18.72
N TRP A 506 -9.25 -26.73 19.07
CA TRP A 506 -9.40 -25.76 20.17
C TRP A 506 -10.26 -26.25 21.34
N GLU A 507 -11.00 -27.35 21.17
CA GLU A 507 -11.94 -27.85 22.19
C GLU A 507 -11.27 -28.64 23.33
N ASN A 508 -9.98 -28.97 23.21
CA ASN A 508 -9.24 -29.78 24.19
C ASN A 508 -8.00 -29.08 24.79
N ILE A 509 -7.90 -27.76 24.68
CA ILE A 509 -6.80 -27.01 25.31
C ILE A 509 -7.22 -26.69 26.74
N ASP A 510 -6.45 -27.18 27.71
CA ASP A 510 -6.58 -26.81 29.11
C ASP A 510 -6.38 -25.28 29.26
N PRO A 511 -7.38 -24.52 29.72
CA PRO A 511 -7.29 -23.07 29.86
C PRO A 511 -6.16 -22.63 30.81
N GLU A 512 -5.75 -23.48 31.76
CA GLU A 512 -4.64 -23.18 32.68
C GLU A 512 -3.26 -23.36 32.03
N ALA A 513 -3.19 -24.04 30.88
CA ALA A 513 -1.96 -24.21 30.11
C ALA A 513 -1.71 -23.10 29.06
N LEU A 514 -2.65 -22.14 28.92
CA LEU A 514 -2.49 -20.99 28.03
C LEU A 514 -1.53 -19.93 28.62
N PRO A 515 -0.77 -19.19 27.78
CA PRO A 515 0.03 -18.06 28.24
C PRO A 515 -0.85 -16.99 28.95
N PRO A 516 -0.33 -16.24 29.96
CA PRO A 516 -1.14 -15.35 30.81
C PRO A 516 -1.95 -14.28 30.06
N PHE A 517 -1.54 -13.89 28.85
CA PHE A 517 -2.25 -12.92 28.01
C PHE A 517 -3.40 -13.52 27.19
N LEU A 518 -3.54 -14.85 27.16
CA LEU A 518 -4.63 -15.59 26.53
C LEU A 518 -5.56 -16.29 27.55
N GLN A 519 -5.23 -16.21 28.84
CA GLN A 519 -6.11 -16.70 29.90
C GLN A 519 -7.27 -15.70 30.11
N PRO A 520 -8.52 -16.17 30.22
CA PRO A 520 -9.64 -15.29 30.54
C PRO A 520 -9.46 -14.71 31.96
N PRO A 521 -9.79 -13.42 32.19
CA PRO A 521 -9.64 -12.82 33.51
C PRO A 521 -10.57 -13.48 34.53
N SER A 522 -10.08 -13.67 35.76
CA SER A 522 -10.86 -14.29 36.85
C SER A 522 -12.08 -13.44 37.21
N VAL A 523 -13.24 -14.07 37.32
CA VAL A 523 -14.60 -13.47 37.36
C VAL A 523 -14.92 -12.59 38.61
N ASN A 524 -13.96 -12.26 39.47
CA ASN A 524 -14.25 -11.65 40.78
C ASN A 524 -13.54 -10.31 41.08
N GLN A 525 -13.55 -9.33 40.15
CA GLN A 525 -13.29 -7.93 40.53
C GLN A 525 -14.25 -6.96 39.82
N PRO A 526 -14.82 -5.96 40.54
CA PRO A 526 -15.71 -4.98 39.95
C PRO A 526 -14.94 -4.06 38.99
N ALA A 527 -15.57 -3.71 37.87
CA ALA A 527 -14.97 -2.90 36.81
C ALA A 527 -14.53 -1.52 37.33
N PRO A 528 -13.31 -1.04 36.99
CA PRO A 528 -12.91 0.32 37.29
C PRO A 528 -13.71 1.31 36.43
N GLU A 529 -14.08 2.46 37.01
CA GLU A 529 -14.80 3.52 36.31
C GLU A 529 -14.01 4.00 35.07
N PRO A 530 -14.71 4.33 33.96
CA PRO A 530 -14.06 4.79 32.75
C PRO A 530 -13.37 6.14 32.98
N PRO A 531 -12.19 6.38 32.39
CA PRO A 531 -11.53 7.68 32.47
C PRO A 531 -12.41 8.77 31.83
N ALA A 532 -12.29 9.98 32.37
CA ALA A 532 -13.03 11.15 31.92
C ALA A 532 -12.90 11.37 30.40
N VAL A 533 -14.05 11.55 29.76
CA VAL A 533 -14.22 11.71 28.31
C VAL A 533 -13.86 13.13 27.92
N GLU A 534 -12.57 13.41 27.75
CA GLU A 534 -12.06 14.52 26.95
C GLU A 534 -10.75 14.04 26.30
N ASP A 535 -10.73 14.07 24.96
CA ASP A 535 -9.59 13.75 24.07
C ASP A 535 -9.35 12.31 23.57
N LEU A 536 -10.42 11.53 23.37
CA LEU A 536 -10.42 10.45 22.37
C LEU A 536 -11.38 10.80 21.23
N LYS A 537 -10.90 11.50 20.19
CA LYS A 537 -11.61 11.59 18.91
C LYS A 537 -11.18 10.43 18.01
N ILE A 538 -11.95 9.34 18.08
CA ILE A 538 -11.82 8.14 17.23
C ILE A 538 -12.72 8.27 15.97
N PRO A 539 -12.61 7.39 14.98
CA PRO A 539 -12.13 7.63 13.63
C PRO A 539 -13.26 7.89 12.61
N SER A 540 -13.14 8.93 11.78
CA SER A 540 -13.73 8.86 10.44
C SER A 540 -12.65 8.33 9.50
N PHE A 541 -12.99 7.42 8.59
CA PHE A 541 -12.05 6.90 7.57
C PHE A 541 -11.71 7.96 6.50
N GLY A 542 -11.43 9.21 6.89
CA GLY A 542 -11.26 10.33 5.96
C GLY A 542 -12.60 10.85 5.39
N GLY A 543 -13.69 10.68 6.14
CA GLY A 543 -15.04 11.09 5.73
C GLY A 543 -15.27 12.59 5.75
N HIS A 544 -14.37 13.38 6.34
CA HIS A 544 -14.58 14.82 6.51
C HIS A 544 -14.53 15.62 5.20
N GLY A 545 -13.99 15.06 4.11
CA GLY A 545 -13.88 15.75 2.83
C GLY A 545 -12.49 16.30 2.52
N THR A 546 -12.17 16.54 1.24
CA THR A 546 -10.98 17.30 0.82
C THR A 546 -11.36 18.72 0.38
N LEU A 547 -10.36 19.61 0.26
CA LEU A 547 -10.59 20.99 -0.20
C LEU A 547 -11.12 21.02 -1.64
N GLU A 548 -10.66 20.12 -2.50
CA GLU A 548 -11.12 20.00 -3.89
C GLU A 548 -12.59 19.60 -3.95
N ALA A 549 -13.02 18.67 -3.11
CA ALA A 549 -14.42 18.26 -3.00
C ALA A 549 -15.28 19.43 -2.50
N LEU A 550 -14.83 20.16 -1.47
CA LEU A 550 -15.53 21.35 -0.99
C LEU A 550 -15.70 22.40 -2.10
N GLN A 551 -14.64 22.69 -2.86
CA GLN A 551 -14.69 23.65 -3.97
C GLN A 551 -15.72 23.26 -5.03
N VAL A 552 -15.80 21.98 -5.41
CA VAL A 552 -16.80 21.49 -6.36
C VAL A 552 -18.22 21.71 -5.83
N SER A 553 -18.47 21.42 -4.55
CA SER A 553 -19.78 21.66 -3.94
C SER A 553 -20.13 23.16 -3.87
N GLN A 554 -19.16 24.03 -3.55
CA GLN A 554 -19.35 25.48 -3.52
C GLN A 554 -19.68 26.04 -4.90
N ILE A 555 -18.99 25.57 -5.95
CA ILE A 555 -19.28 25.97 -7.33
C ILE A 555 -20.74 25.66 -7.70
N LEU A 556 -21.24 24.48 -7.32
CA LEU A 556 -22.62 24.09 -7.56
C LEU A 556 -23.60 24.94 -6.74
N GLU A 557 -23.36 25.09 -5.43
CA GLU A 557 -24.21 25.84 -4.51
C GLU A 557 -24.29 27.33 -4.88
N ASP A 558 -23.17 27.97 -5.24
CA ASP A 558 -23.09 29.37 -5.66
C ASP A 558 -23.89 29.66 -6.93
N ARG A 559 -24.18 28.63 -7.73
CA ARG A 559 -25.01 28.70 -8.94
C ARG A 559 -26.43 28.21 -8.72
N GLY A 560 -26.83 27.97 -7.47
CA GLY A 560 -28.18 27.54 -7.12
C GLY A 560 -28.45 26.07 -7.43
N VAL A 561 -27.41 25.25 -7.66
CA VAL A 561 -27.54 23.79 -7.79
C VAL A 561 -27.23 23.17 -6.43
N PRO A 562 -28.24 22.81 -5.62
CA PRO A 562 -27.96 22.14 -4.36
C PRO A 562 -27.37 20.75 -4.64
N CYS A 563 -26.45 20.30 -3.79
CA CYS A 563 -25.77 19.03 -4.00
C CYS A 563 -25.46 18.33 -2.69
N CYS A 564 -25.21 17.03 -2.75
CA CYS A 564 -24.61 16.30 -1.63
C CYS A 564 -23.74 15.16 -2.09
N PHE A 565 -22.73 14.83 -1.29
CA PHE A 565 -21.88 13.68 -1.54
C PHE A 565 -22.62 12.40 -1.18
N CYS A 566 -22.71 11.45 -2.11
CA CYS A 566 -23.46 10.20 -1.99
C CYS A 566 -22.56 8.96 -2.17
N GLY A 567 -23.17 7.77 -2.21
CA GLY A 567 -22.51 6.49 -2.44
C GLY A 567 -21.35 6.23 -1.49
N VAL A 568 -20.18 5.85 -2.02
CA VAL A 568 -19.02 5.49 -1.20
C VAL A 568 -18.55 6.66 -0.34
N SER A 569 -18.66 7.90 -0.83
CA SER A 569 -18.30 9.09 -0.05
C SER A 569 -19.17 9.23 1.20
N ALA A 570 -20.48 8.98 1.08
CA ALA A 570 -21.41 9.04 2.21
C ALA A 570 -21.22 7.86 3.18
N LEU A 571 -20.89 6.67 2.68
CA LEU A 571 -20.56 5.51 3.53
C LEU A 571 -19.29 5.74 4.36
N ILE A 572 -18.23 6.24 3.72
CA ILE A 572 -16.97 6.60 4.40
C ILE A 572 -17.20 7.72 5.40
N TYR A 573 -18.04 8.70 5.05
CA TYR A 573 -18.53 9.68 6.01
C TYR A 573 -19.10 8.90 7.18
N TYR A 574 -20.18 8.13 7.03
CA TYR A 574 -20.84 7.36 8.11
C TYR A 574 -20.04 6.22 8.79
N GLY A 575 -18.72 6.16 8.63
CA GLY A 575 -17.83 5.28 9.40
C GLY A 575 -17.54 3.94 8.75
N ALA A 576 -17.97 3.72 7.50
CA ALA A 576 -17.65 2.50 6.77
C ALA A 576 -16.21 2.50 6.25
N GLY A 577 -15.53 1.37 6.35
CA GLY A 577 -14.17 1.19 5.82
C GLY A 577 -14.19 0.84 4.34
N ARG A 578 -14.30 1.85 3.46
CA ARG A 578 -14.29 1.69 2.00
C ARG A 578 -13.15 2.48 1.35
N VAL A 579 -12.76 2.07 0.15
CA VAL A 579 -11.86 2.84 -0.74
C VAL A 579 -12.74 3.58 -1.74
N ARG A 580 -12.52 4.89 -1.88
CA ARG A 580 -13.22 5.75 -2.84
C ARG A 580 -12.34 5.97 -4.07
N ASP A 581 -12.89 5.66 -5.25
CA ASP A 581 -12.23 5.94 -6.53
C ASP A 581 -12.57 7.34 -7.04
N ASP A 582 -13.87 7.66 -7.20
CA ASP A 582 -14.38 8.97 -7.58
C ASP A 582 -15.24 9.58 -6.46
N TRP A 583 -15.35 10.91 -6.44
CA TRP A 583 -16.35 11.60 -5.62
C TRP A 583 -17.71 11.59 -6.33
N GLU A 584 -18.66 10.86 -5.75
CA GLU A 584 -20.05 10.85 -6.21
C GLU A 584 -20.81 12.03 -5.62
N ILE A 585 -21.33 12.90 -6.49
CA ILE A 585 -22.03 14.13 -6.10
C ILE A 585 -23.44 14.08 -6.66
N CYS A 586 -24.41 13.86 -5.77
CA CYS A 586 -25.82 13.89 -6.09
C CYS A 586 -26.28 15.34 -6.35
N VAL A 587 -26.98 15.55 -7.47
CA VAL A 587 -27.64 16.80 -7.87
C VAL A 587 -29.09 16.55 -8.27
N PRO A 588 -30.01 17.52 -8.12
CA PRO A 588 -31.39 17.38 -8.58
C PRO A 588 -31.41 17.01 -10.06
N SER A 589 -32.17 15.96 -10.39
CA SER A 589 -32.19 15.40 -11.73
C SER A 589 -32.62 16.39 -12.81
N GLU A 590 -33.49 17.33 -12.46
CA GLU A 590 -33.94 18.43 -13.29
C GLU A 590 -32.84 19.48 -13.54
N LEU A 591 -31.83 19.59 -12.68
CA LEU A 591 -30.69 20.51 -12.80
C LEU A 591 -29.43 19.81 -13.35
N MET A 592 -29.53 18.54 -13.74
CA MET A 592 -28.38 17.75 -14.18
C MET A 592 -27.64 18.39 -15.36
N HIS A 593 -28.38 18.89 -16.34
CA HIS A 593 -27.82 19.56 -17.52
C HIS A 593 -27.15 20.89 -17.15
N GLU A 594 -27.70 21.64 -16.20
CA GLU A 594 -27.15 22.90 -15.72
C GLU A 594 -25.84 22.66 -14.95
N ALA A 595 -25.81 21.64 -14.08
CA ALA A 595 -24.62 21.21 -13.34
C ALA A 595 -23.49 20.77 -14.27
N GLU A 596 -23.80 19.97 -15.30
CA GLU A 596 -22.83 19.55 -16.31
C GLU A 596 -22.30 20.75 -17.13
N SER A 597 -23.20 21.63 -17.56
CA SER A 597 -22.84 22.83 -18.34
C SER A 597 -21.95 23.78 -17.54
N LEU A 598 -22.15 23.86 -16.22
CA LEU A 598 -21.32 24.67 -15.33
C LEU A 598 -19.86 24.24 -15.37
N PHE A 599 -19.56 22.94 -15.24
CA PHE A 599 -18.19 22.44 -15.29
C PHE A 599 -17.58 22.44 -16.69
N LYS A 600 -18.41 22.55 -17.74
CA LYS A 600 -17.95 22.77 -19.13
C LYS A 600 -17.79 24.25 -19.50
N SER A 601 -18.18 25.18 -18.63
CA SER A 601 -18.07 26.62 -18.88
C SER A 601 -16.61 27.08 -19.00
N GLU A 602 -16.38 28.24 -19.63
CA GLU A 602 -15.05 28.83 -19.79
C GLU A 602 -14.35 29.07 -18.44
N THR A 603 -15.11 29.44 -17.41
CA THR A 603 -14.58 29.70 -16.06
C THR A 603 -14.14 28.41 -15.35
N CYS A 604 -14.92 27.34 -15.43
CA CYS A 604 -14.59 26.09 -14.75
C CYS A 604 -13.64 25.20 -15.56
N SER A 605 -13.61 25.35 -16.90
CA SER A 605 -12.75 24.53 -17.77
C SER A 605 -11.25 24.79 -17.62
N GLN A 606 -10.88 25.91 -16.97
CA GLN A 606 -9.52 26.21 -16.52
C GLN A 606 -9.06 25.33 -15.36
N ASN A 607 -9.99 24.79 -14.56
CA ASN A 607 -9.70 24.01 -13.36
C ASN A 607 -10.17 22.55 -13.48
N TYR A 608 -11.16 22.28 -14.32
CA TYR A 608 -11.76 20.95 -14.50
C TYR A 608 -11.82 20.56 -15.98
N ILE A 609 -11.65 19.28 -16.26
CA ILE A 609 -11.83 18.71 -17.60
C ILE A 609 -12.89 17.61 -17.57
N SER A 610 -13.72 17.56 -18.61
CA SER A 610 -14.58 16.40 -18.83
C SER A 610 -13.71 15.22 -19.23
N VAL A 611 -13.88 14.11 -18.53
CA VAL A 611 -13.21 12.84 -18.82
C VAL A 611 -14.26 11.82 -19.26
N PRO A 612 -13.86 10.78 -20.04
CA PRO A 612 -14.78 9.71 -20.38
C PRO A 612 -15.42 9.12 -19.12
N SER A 613 -16.74 8.90 -19.16
CA SER A 613 -17.46 8.13 -18.16
C SER A 613 -16.88 6.72 -18.02
N TRP A 614 -17.25 6.02 -16.94
CA TRP A 614 -16.70 4.69 -16.66
C TRP A 614 -16.86 3.74 -17.86
N PRO A 615 -15.81 3.00 -18.25
CA PRO A 615 -15.78 2.24 -19.51
C PRO A 615 -16.67 0.98 -19.49
N CYS A 616 -17.28 0.66 -18.35
CA CYS A 616 -18.20 -0.46 -18.21
C CYS A 616 -19.29 -0.14 -17.19
N ALA A 617 -20.48 -0.69 -17.42
CA ALA A 617 -21.56 -0.67 -16.44
C ALA A 617 -21.12 -1.39 -15.16
N GLN A 618 -21.33 -0.73 -14.02
CA GLN A 618 -21.12 -1.35 -12.72
C GLN A 618 -22.42 -2.04 -12.28
N PRO A 619 -22.34 -3.19 -11.57
CA PRO A 619 -23.51 -3.84 -11.03
C PRO A 619 -24.39 -2.87 -10.23
N GLY A 620 -25.65 -2.71 -10.65
CA GLY A 620 -26.63 -1.86 -9.98
C GLY A 620 -26.36 -0.35 -10.03
N SER A 621 -25.48 0.13 -10.92
CA SER A 621 -25.15 1.56 -11.02
C SER A 621 -25.04 2.05 -12.47
N LEU A 622 -25.55 3.26 -12.69
CA LEU A 622 -25.51 4.00 -13.94
C LEU A 622 -24.33 4.98 -14.02
N MET A 623 -23.31 4.86 -13.15
CA MET A 623 -22.13 5.74 -13.17
C MET A 623 -21.41 5.83 -14.53
N HIS A 624 -21.53 4.80 -15.37
CA HIS A 624 -20.97 4.75 -16.72
C HIS A 624 -21.69 5.65 -17.74
N VAL A 625 -22.88 6.16 -17.42
CA VAL A 625 -23.63 7.09 -18.27
C VAL A 625 -23.62 8.52 -17.76
N TYR A 626 -23.07 8.74 -16.56
CA TYR A 626 -23.07 10.06 -15.95
C TYR A 626 -21.86 10.91 -16.36
N PRO A 627 -22.00 12.25 -16.39
CA PRO A 627 -20.91 13.18 -16.58
C PRO A 627 -19.84 13.02 -15.51
N ARG A 628 -18.60 12.80 -15.95
CA ARG A 628 -17.42 12.62 -15.11
C ARG A 628 -16.39 13.70 -15.42
N PHE A 629 -15.75 14.20 -14.37
CA PHE A 629 -14.79 15.31 -14.44
C PHE A 629 -13.52 15.01 -13.64
N GLN A 630 -12.42 15.64 -14.04
CA GLN A 630 -11.13 15.59 -13.34
C GLN A 630 -10.62 17.01 -13.07
N GLY A 631 -10.04 17.24 -11.89
CA GLY A 631 -9.28 18.46 -11.60
C GLY A 631 -7.98 18.51 -12.39
N ARG A 632 -7.68 19.62 -13.08
CA ARG A 632 -6.46 19.76 -13.88
C ARG A 632 -5.22 19.72 -12.99
N GLY A 633 -4.30 18.81 -13.29
CA GLY A 633 -3.06 18.63 -12.54
C GLY A 633 -3.25 17.96 -11.17
N LEU A 634 -4.46 17.48 -10.86
CA LEU A 634 -4.79 16.84 -9.59
C LEU A 634 -5.26 15.39 -9.84
N ASP A 635 -4.94 14.51 -8.90
CA ASP A 635 -5.52 13.16 -8.84
C ASP A 635 -6.87 13.21 -8.11
N PHE A 636 -7.79 14.00 -8.67
CA PHE A 636 -9.12 14.25 -8.12
C PHE A 636 -10.16 14.10 -9.23
N HIS A 637 -11.07 13.15 -9.07
CA HIS A 637 -12.14 12.83 -10.00
C HIS A 637 -13.49 12.87 -9.31
N PHE A 638 -14.51 13.36 -10.00
CA PHE A 638 -15.88 13.36 -9.50
C PHE A 638 -16.87 13.05 -10.61
N VAL A 639 -18.02 12.50 -10.20
CA VAL A 639 -19.14 12.18 -11.07
C VAL A 639 -20.38 12.88 -10.53
N LEU A 640 -21.14 13.50 -11.43
CA LEU A 640 -22.44 14.08 -11.09
C LEU A 640 -23.50 12.99 -11.19
N VAL A 641 -24.30 12.81 -10.16
CA VAL A 641 -25.28 11.72 -10.05
C VAL A 641 -26.70 12.29 -9.96
N PRO A 642 -27.64 11.88 -10.82
CA PRO A 642 -29.03 12.34 -10.73
C PRO A 642 -29.70 11.85 -9.44
N SER A 643 -30.38 12.76 -8.73
CA SER A 643 -31.10 12.45 -7.49
C SER A 643 -32.09 11.30 -7.57
N HIS A 644 -32.79 11.15 -8.71
CA HIS A 644 -33.76 10.08 -8.90
C HIS A 644 -33.11 8.69 -9.01
N ASP A 645 -31.85 8.62 -9.40
CA ASP A 645 -31.13 7.36 -9.58
C ASP A 645 -30.50 6.84 -8.28
N VAL A 646 -30.51 7.64 -7.21
CA VAL A 646 -29.96 7.24 -5.90
C VAL A 646 -30.95 7.44 -4.75
N HIS A 647 -32.22 7.75 -5.04
CA HIS A 647 -33.26 8.05 -4.04
C HIS A 647 -32.83 9.13 -3.01
N LEU A 648 -32.03 10.12 -3.44
CA LEU A 648 -31.54 11.18 -2.58
C LEU A 648 -31.84 12.54 -3.20
N ARG A 649 -32.72 13.32 -2.58
CA ARG A 649 -32.93 14.73 -2.95
C ARG A 649 -32.06 15.63 -2.07
N PRO A 650 -31.12 16.41 -2.64
CA PRO A 650 -30.26 17.30 -1.88
C PRO A 650 -31.01 18.59 -1.52
N GLU A 651 -31.90 18.53 -0.53
CA GLU A 651 -32.62 19.69 0.00
C GLU A 651 -32.02 20.10 1.34
N PRO A 652 -32.02 21.39 1.74
CA PRO A 652 -31.42 21.82 3.00
C PRO A 652 -31.94 21.05 4.25
N SER A 653 -33.19 20.58 4.20
CA SER A 653 -33.81 19.76 5.26
C SER A 653 -33.26 18.33 5.33
N SER A 654 -32.76 17.78 4.22
CA SER A 654 -32.27 16.40 4.11
C SER A 654 -30.76 16.28 4.30
N LEU A 655 -30.04 17.42 4.38
CA LEU A 655 -28.59 17.48 4.43
C LEU A 655 -28.04 17.84 5.82
N GLN A 656 -26.79 17.43 6.05
CA GLN A 656 -25.93 17.89 7.12
C GLN A 656 -24.54 18.17 6.55
N ARG A 657 -23.75 19.01 7.23
CA ARG A 657 -22.39 19.33 6.77
C ARG A 657 -21.35 18.60 7.60
N SER A 658 -20.28 18.16 6.95
CA SER A 658 -19.07 17.68 7.64
C SER A 658 -18.37 18.84 8.37
N PRO A 659 -17.38 18.56 9.25
CA PRO A 659 -16.54 19.60 9.84
C PRO A 659 -15.84 20.51 8.82
N ASN A 660 -15.51 19.97 7.63
CA ASN A 660 -14.92 20.74 6.53
C ASN A 660 -15.98 21.40 5.63
N GLY A 661 -17.25 21.35 6.00
CA GLY A 661 -18.34 22.03 5.29
C GLY A 661 -18.95 21.27 4.11
N LEU A 662 -18.53 20.04 3.81
CA LEU A 662 -19.11 19.28 2.70
C LEU A 662 -20.54 18.84 3.01
N PRO A 663 -21.49 19.00 2.06
CA PRO A 663 -22.87 18.56 2.24
C PRO A 663 -23.00 17.04 2.08
N TYR A 664 -23.53 16.36 3.10
CA TYR A 664 -23.86 14.94 3.10
C TYR A 664 -25.34 14.74 3.43
N PRO A 665 -26.01 13.69 2.94
CA PRO A 665 -27.35 13.34 3.38
C PRO A 665 -27.33 13.02 4.88
N LYS A 666 -28.37 13.43 5.62
CA LYS A 666 -28.60 12.99 7.00
C LYS A 666 -28.71 11.47 7.07
N LEU A 667 -28.31 10.87 8.19
CA LEU A 667 -28.19 9.41 8.31
C LEU A 667 -29.48 8.66 7.96
N HIS A 668 -30.63 9.14 8.45
CA HIS A 668 -31.92 8.52 8.14
C HIS A 668 -32.30 8.65 6.66
N VAL A 669 -31.94 9.76 6.01
CA VAL A 669 -32.17 9.97 4.57
C VAL A 669 -31.33 8.99 3.75
N LEU A 670 -30.05 8.81 4.13
CA LEU A 670 -29.16 7.87 3.46
C LEU A 670 -29.60 6.42 3.64
N ILE A 671 -29.98 6.02 4.85
CA ILE A 671 -30.47 4.65 5.11
C ILE A 671 -31.78 4.40 4.38
N GLN A 672 -32.70 5.37 4.37
CA GLN A 672 -33.96 5.26 3.63
C GLN A 672 -33.72 5.06 2.14
N SER A 673 -32.75 5.76 1.54
CA SER A 673 -32.45 5.60 0.11
C SER A 673 -31.98 4.17 -0.21
N PHE A 674 -31.13 3.57 0.63
CA PHE A 674 -30.71 2.17 0.44
C PHE A 674 -31.85 1.16 0.63
N LEU A 675 -32.80 1.43 1.54
CA LEU A 675 -34.01 0.62 1.70
C LEU A 675 -34.91 0.69 0.46
N ASP A 676 -35.11 1.88 -0.08
CA ASP A 676 -35.92 2.10 -1.28
C ASP A 676 -35.29 1.46 -2.51
N MET A 677 -33.96 1.49 -2.63
CA MET A 677 -33.21 0.87 -3.72
C MET A 677 -33.04 -0.65 -3.59
N ASN A 678 -33.38 -1.24 -2.44
CA ASN A 678 -33.02 -2.62 -2.08
C ASN A 678 -31.52 -2.89 -2.29
N ASP A 679 -30.67 -2.04 -1.68
CA ASP A 679 -29.22 -2.16 -1.67
C ASP A 679 -28.73 -2.73 -0.31
N PRO A 680 -28.76 -4.07 -0.12
CA PRO A 680 -28.35 -4.68 1.14
C PRO A 680 -26.86 -4.48 1.44
N VAL A 681 -26.02 -4.23 0.42
CA VAL A 681 -24.58 -4.09 0.60
C VAL A 681 -24.26 -2.74 1.24
N SER A 682 -24.71 -1.65 0.64
CA SER A 682 -24.53 -0.32 1.22
C SER A 682 -25.28 -0.17 2.54
N LEU A 683 -26.44 -0.83 2.67
CA LEU A 683 -27.19 -0.86 3.93
C LEU A 683 -26.40 -1.54 5.06
N CYS A 684 -25.73 -2.67 4.80
CA CYS A 684 -24.84 -3.29 5.79
C CYS A 684 -23.71 -2.36 6.21
N ASP A 685 -23.10 -1.68 5.24
CA ASP A 685 -21.96 -0.82 5.52
C ASP A 685 -22.32 0.40 6.36
N VAL A 686 -23.41 1.10 6.02
CA VAL A 686 -23.84 2.27 6.79
C VAL A 686 -24.31 1.87 8.18
N VAL A 687 -24.97 0.71 8.34
CA VAL A 687 -25.39 0.19 9.65
C VAL A 687 -24.17 -0.19 10.50
N ASP A 688 -23.17 -0.83 9.91
CA ASP A 688 -21.95 -1.19 10.63
C ASP A 688 -21.09 0.04 10.93
N GLY A 689 -21.03 1.02 10.03
CA GLY A 689 -20.27 2.26 10.23
C GLY A 689 -20.88 3.18 11.30
N SER A 690 -22.21 3.29 11.32
CA SER A 690 -22.93 4.15 12.27
C SER A 690 -23.34 3.45 13.57
N ASP A 691 -23.31 2.12 13.59
CA ASP A 691 -23.73 1.26 14.72
C ASP A 691 -25.17 1.51 15.21
N VAL A 692 -26.06 1.93 14.32
CA VAL A 692 -27.47 2.18 14.65
C VAL A 692 -28.17 0.91 15.17
N SER A 693 -29.11 1.10 16.09
CA SER A 693 -29.90 0.03 16.70
C SER A 693 -31.20 -0.22 15.94
N GLU A 694 -31.85 -1.36 16.19
CA GLU A 694 -33.18 -1.66 15.64
C GLU A 694 -34.20 -0.58 16.02
N GLN A 695 -34.20 -0.15 17.29
CA GLN A 695 -35.07 0.92 17.80
C GLN A 695 -34.82 2.24 17.08
N TRP A 696 -33.55 2.60 16.83
CA TRP A 696 -33.23 3.80 16.08
C TRP A 696 -33.88 3.79 14.70
N GLY A 697 -33.87 2.64 14.02
CA GLY A 697 -34.55 2.49 12.73
C GLY A 697 -36.06 2.68 12.84
N ALA A 698 -36.70 2.11 13.87
CA ALA A 698 -38.14 2.29 14.10
C ALA A 698 -38.53 3.75 14.35
N ASP A 699 -37.65 4.53 14.98
CA ASP A 699 -37.92 5.92 15.33
C ASP A 699 -37.60 6.92 14.20
N ASN A 700 -36.74 6.54 13.24
CA ASN A 700 -36.16 7.47 12.26
C ASN A 700 -36.41 7.11 10.79
N LEU A 701 -36.88 5.89 10.48
CA LEU A 701 -37.05 5.41 9.10
C LEU A 701 -38.53 5.13 8.78
N ASP A 702 -38.91 5.28 7.52
CA ASP A 702 -40.18 4.77 7.01
C ASP A 702 -40.00 3.29 6.62
N LEU A 703 -40.35 2.42 7.55
CA LEU A 703 -40.28 0.97 7.39
C LEU A 703 -41.57 0.36 6.83
N GLU A 704 -42.61 1.17 6.61
CA GLU A 704 -43.87 0.70 6.05
C GLU A 704 -43.76 0.52 4.53
N GLY A 705 -44.55 -0.41 3.99
CA GLY A 705 -44.55 -0.70 2.55
C GLY A 705 -43.30 -1.46 2.08
N TYR A 706 -42.92 -1.21 0.82
CA TYR A 706 -41.94 -2.01 0.08
C TYR A 706 -40.91 -1.10 -0.60
N ASN A 707 -39.76 -1.67 -0.96
CA ASN A 707 -38.77 -1.02 -1.82
C ASN A 707 -39.38 -0.64 -3.19
N ASP A 708 -38.73 0.30 -3.88
CA ASP A 708 -39.17 0.81 -5.18
C ASP A 708 -38.77 -0.14 -6.33
N SER A 709 -39.61 -1.14 -6.57
CA SER A 709 -39.43 -2.09 -7.66
C SER A 709 -39.60 -1.46 -9.06
N GLU A 710 -40.30 -0.32 -9.16
CA GLU A 710 -40.47 0.40 -10.43
C GLU A 710 -39.18 1.13 -10.79
N TRP A 711 -38.54 1.78 -9.82
CA TRP A 711 -37.20 2.33 -9.95
C TRP A 711 -36.19 1.26 -10.35
N ALA A 712 -36.17 0.09 -9.68
CA ALA A 712 -35.24 -0.99 -10.02
C ALA A 712 -35.44 -1.47 -11.47
N THR A 713 -36.70 -1.55 -11.92
CA THR A 713 -37.04 -1.90 -13.31
C THR A 713 -36.54 -0.85 -14.30
N ARG A 714 -36.68 0.43 -13.98
CA ARG A 714 -36.21 1.56 -14.80
C ARG A 714 -34.68 1.56 -14.92
N ILE A 715 -33.96 1.38 -13.81
CA ILE A 715 -32.49 1.32 -13.79
C ILE A 715 -31.99 0.13 -14.62
N ASN A 716 -32.58 -1.05 -14.43
CA ASN A 716 -32.20 -2.23 -15.21
C ASN A 716 -32.42 -2.04 -16.71
N ARG A 717 -33.53 -1.40 -17.11
CA ARG A 717 -33.76 -1.05 -18.52
C ARG A 717 -32.71 -0.09 -19.05
N ALA A 718 -32.36 0.95 -18.30
CA ALA A 718 -31.32 1.89 -18.69
C ALA A 718 -29.94 1.19 -18.83
N ILE A 719 -29.63 0.23 -17.95
CA ILE A 719 -28.44 -0.61 -18.05
C ILE A 719 -28.47 -1.46 -19.33
N GLU A 720 -29.61 -2.08 -19.65
CA GLU A 720 -29.78 -2.89 -20.87
C GLU A 720 -29.58 -2.06 -22.14
N ASP A 721 -30.23 -0.89 -22.21
CA ASP A 721 -30.15 0.02 -23.35
C ASP A 721 -28.71 0.48 -23.62
N CYS A 722 -27.92 0.73 -22.57
CA CYS A 722 -26.52 1.13 -22.69
C CYS A 722 -25.56 -0.02 -23.03
N SER A 723 -25.95 -1.26 -22.76
CA SER A 723 -25.13 -2.45 -23.01
C SER A 723 -25.18 -2.97 -24.47
N GLY A 724 -26.01 -2.36 -25.32
CA GLY A 724 -26.17 -2.76 -26.73
C GLY A 724 -26.68 -4.21 -26.90
N GLY A 725 -27.42 -4.73 -25.91
CA GLY A 725 -28.00 -6.08 -25.91
C GLY A 725 -27.04 -7.21 -25.49
N ASN A 726 -25.79 -6.89 -25.07
CA ASN A 726 -24.81 -7.88 -24.60
C ASN A 726 -24.84 -7.99 -23.06
N SER A 727 -25.97 -8.47 -22.52
CA SER A 727 -26.35 -8.38 -21.09
C SER A 727 -25.71 -9.42 -20.16
N THR A 728 -24.83 -10.29 -20.65
CA THR A 728 -24.41 -11.50 -19.90
C THR A 728 -23.46 -11.25 -18.72
N TRP A 729 -22.98 -10.02 -18.52
CA TRP A 729 -21.99 -9.68 -17.47
C TRP A 729 -22.31 -8.44 -16.63
N VAL A 730 -23.46 -7.79 -16.82
CA VAL A 730 -23.82 -6.59 -16.05
C VAL A 730 -24.77 -6.98 -14.92
N GLY A 731 -24.38 -6.74 -13.67
CA GLY A 731 -25.24 -7.05 -12.52
C GLY A 731 -26.46 -6.13 -12.49
N PHE A 732 -27.65 -6.72 -12.39
CA PHE A 732 -28.91 -6.00 -12.30
C PHE A 732 -29.26 -5.67 -10.85
N VAL A 733 -29.96 -4.55 -10.65
CA VAL A 733 -30.62 -4.26 -9.38
C VAL A 733 -31.77 -5.23 -9.18
N SER A 734 -31.98 -5.70 -7.95
CA SER A 734 -33.08 -6.61 -7.67
C SER A 734 -34.43 -5.93 -7.89
N THR A 735 -35.24 -6.46 -8.81
CA THR A 735 -36.65 -6.05 -9.00
C THR A 735 -37.59 -6.74 -8.01
N GLN A 736 -37.06 -7.58 -7.11
CA GLN A 736 -37.86 -8.24 -6.10
C GLN A 736 -38.46 -7.19 -5.16
N LYS A 737 -39.77 -7.33 -4.95
CA LYS A 737 -40.51 -6.55 -3.96
C LYS A 737 -40.31 -7.16 -2.58
N VAL A 738 -39.62 -6.41 -1.71
CA VAL A 738 -39.24 -6.78 -0.34
C VAL A 738 -39.77 -5.71 0.59
N ALA A 739 -40.35 -6.10 1.74
CA ALA A 739 -40.80 -5.14 2.72
C ALA A 739 -39.59 -4.40 3.32
N ARG A 740 -39.67 -3.07 3.44
CA ARG A 740 -38.55 -2.27 3.98
C ARG A 740 -38.17 -2.71 5.39
N ARG A 741 -39.18 -3.03 6.21
CA ARG A 741 -39.01 -3.62 7.54
C ARG A 741 -38.19 -4.92 7.51
N ASP A 742 -38.49 -5.83 6.59
CA ASP A 742 -37.77 -7.12 6.50
C ASP A 742 -36.31 -6.89 6.08
N LEU A 743 -36.07 -5.99 5.11
CA LEU A 743 -34.73 -5.63 4.68
C LEU A 743 -33.93 -4.97 5.81
N TRP A 744 -34.52 -4.01 6.53
CA TRP A 744 -33.91 -3.39 7.71
C TRP A 744 -33.54 -4.41 8.78
N LEU A 745 -34.49 -5.26 9.18
CA LEU A 745 -34.29 -6.29 10.20
C LEU A 745 -33.22 -7.30 9.79
N SER A 746 -33.18 -7.68 8.50
CA SER A 746 -32.18 -8.62 7.98
C SER A 746 -30.74 -8.11 8.16
N VAL A 747 -30.54 -6.78 8.20
CA VAL A 747 -29.22 -6.15 8.34
C VAL A 747 -28.92 -5.77 9.78
N VAL A 748 -29.83 -5.10 10.48
CA VAL A 748 -29.54 -4.54 11.82
C VAL A 748 -29.40 -5.63 12.89
N THR A 749 -30.12 -6.75 12.74
CA THR A 749 -30.07 -7.86 13.71
C THR A 749 -28.86 -8.79 13.50
N THR A 750 -28.22 -8.71 12.34
CA THR A 750 -27.14 -9.63 11.94
C THR A 750 -25.74 -9.02 12.07
N LYS A 751 -25.58 -7.85 12.73
CA LYS A 751 -24.30 -7.17 12.96
C LYS A 751 -23.21 -8.10 13.51
N ALA A 752 -23.55 -8.90 14.53
CA ALA A 752 -22.61 -9.86 15.13
C ALA A 752 -22.14 -10.93 14.12
N GLY A 753 -23.05 -11.43 13.27
CA GLY A 753 -22.70 -12.43 12.25
C GLY A 753 -21.80 -11.89 11.14
N ARG A 754 -21.66 -10.57 11.00
CA ARG A 754 -20.72 -9.91 10.07
C ARG A 754 -19.32 -9.71 10.66
N LEU A 755 -19.12 -10.03 11.94
CA LEU A 755 -17.80 -10.05 12.57
C LEU A 755 -17.03 -11.27 12.07
N GLY A 756 -16.20 -11.06 11.05
CA GLY A 756 -15.26 -12.08 10.58
C GLY A 756 -14.19 -12.41 11.62
N TRP A 757 -13.44 -13.49 11.40
CA TRP A 757 -12.36 -13.94 12.30
C TRP A 757 -11.26 -12.90 12.58
N THR A 758 -11.14 -11.85 11.75
CA THR A 758 -10.23 -10.72 11.94
C THR A 758 -10.73 -9.68 12.94
N ARG A 759 -11.98 -9.79 13.41
CA ARG A 759 -12.65 -8.83 14.30
C ARG A 759 -13.23 -9.56 15.50
N PRO A 760 -12.45 -9.77 16.57
CA PRO A 760 -12.93 -10.51 17.73
C PRO A 760 -14.13 -9.81 18.38
N GLU A 761 -15.16 -10.58 18.71
CA GLU A 761 -16.45 -10.08 19.25
C GLU A 761 -16.31 -9.29 20.56
N GLY A 762 -15.23 -9.55 21.31
CA GLY A 762 -14.89 -8.81 22.54
C GLY A 762 -14.37 -7.38 22.28
N LEU A 763 -13.81 -7.12 21.09
CA LEU A 763 -13.15 -5.85 20.76
C LEU A 763 -13.97 -4.98 19.79
N PHE A 764 -14.79 -5.59 18.93
CA PHE A 764 -15.59 -4.89 17.92
C PHE A 764 -17.09 -4.95 18.23
N SER A 765 -17.81 -3.84 18.03
CA SER A 765 -19.28 -3.83 18.06
C SER A 765 -19.89 -4.14 16.70
N THR A 766 -19.20 -3.76 15.61
CA THR A 766 -19.59 -4.02 14.21
C THR A 766 -18.35 -4.29 13.35
N CYS A 767 -18.51 -4.57 12.05
CA CYS A 767 -17.36 -4.78 11.17
C CYS A 767 -16.49 -3.51 10.96
N PHE A 768 -16.94 -2.33 11.39
CA PHE A 768 -16.18 -1.08 11.28
C PHE A 768 -15.93 -0.38 12.61
N ARG A 769 -16.53 -0.85 13.71
CA ARG A 769 -16.55 -0.13 14.99
C ARG A 769 -15.96 -0.95 16.12
N LEU A 770 -15.06 -0.32 16.88
CA LEU A 770 -14.58 -0.86 18.15
C LEU A 770 -15.65 -0.69 19.22
N ARG A 771 -15.79 -1.70 20.08
CA ARG A 771 -16.70 -1.64 21.22
C ARG A 771 -16.29 -0.49 22.14
N GLY A 772 -17.24 0.37 22.48
CA GLY A 772 -16.99 1.56 23.31
C GLY A 772 -16.36 2.74 22.58
N SER A 773 -16.13 2.66 21.27
CA SER A 773 -15.69 3.84 20.50
C SER A 773 -16.78 4.92 20.51
N PRO A 774 -16.42 6.21 20.67
CA PRO A 774 -17.38 7.29 20.58
C PRO A 774 -18.05 7.25 19.22
N ASP A 775 -19.34 7.54 19.20
CA ASP A 775 -20.09 7.68 17.96
C ASP A 775 -19.37 8.75 17.09
N PRO A 776 -18.94 8.42 15.85
CA PRO A 776 -18.17 9.36 15.04
C PRO A 776 -18.99 10.58 14.62
N TRP A 777 -20.31 10.57 14.90
CA TRP A 777 -21.30 11.60 14.60
C TRP A 777 -21.62 12.52 15.78
N LEU A 778 -21.13 12.22 16.99
CA LEU A 778 -21.48 12.95 18.20
C LEU A 778 -20.45 13.99 18.59
N GLU A 779 -20.68 15.23 18.16
CA GLU A 779 -20.40 16.38 19.02
C GLU A 779 -21.65 16.89 19.75
N ARG A 780 -22.88 16.41 19.44
CA ARG A 780 -24.13 16.86 20.11
C ARG A 780 -25.30 15.85 20.10
N ARG A 781 -25.22 14.73 20.81
CA ARG A 781 -26.42 14.10 21.40
C ARG A 781 -26.15 13.82 22.88
N PRO A 782 -27.10 14.13 23.77
CA PRO A 782 -27.05 13.58 25.11
C PRO A 782 -27.23 12.06 25.00
N CYS A 783 -26.28 11.30 25.56
CA CYS A 783 -26.43 9.86 25.75
C CYS A 783 -27.67 9.59 26.60
N SER A 784 -28.56 8.72 26.12
CA SER A 784 -29.62 8.09 26.91
C SER A 784 -29.11 6.78 27.51
#